data_AF-Q8YTS2-F1
#
_entry.id   AF-Q8YTS2-F1
#
_cell.length_a   1.000
_cell.length_b   1.000
_cell.length_c   1.000
_cell.angle_alpha   90.00
_cell.angle_beta   90.00
_cell.angle_gamma   90.00
#
_symmetry.space_group_name_H-M   'P 1'
#
loop_
_entity.id
_entity.type
_entity.pdbx_description
1 polymer ?
#
loop_
_entity_poly.entity_id
_entity_poly.type
_entity_poly.pdbx_seq_one_letter_code
_entity_poly.pdbx_strand_id
1 'polypeptide(L)'
;MTQPMYLKPNVIIEPLFNQWYAWSYLISPATAAMYIANSHVPIMQSFIAAPQVHHDALKNPAMTGSPFINHNPSQVEDIRVLLETTQKQQAQMLELAQAIQDLEKLLAAHPQGYSLEPLYSQIPQPLRGYVELVQDSNNHPSIRFIEGLLYRSPYYNPANQSVNLYLGDGDKRAFVLSTPRLPDDESIHLKIAFSDRRLDQLSQMRHTPQPYNDIRDTLQIQPHQESLFAEFFTTTPPNLEPDYTEEAVRVRYFGHACVLIQTESVNILCDPIISYPHDSGMNRYTYENLPRVIDYVILTHNHQDHVMLETLLQLRHKVKTVVVPKSNKGILIDPSLKLMLQQIGFADIREIDELEVINLTDGYITALPFLGEHGDLNIGAKAAYLVNLKGRSILCAADSNNIAPQLYSHLQQIFGDIDVLFIGMECEGAPYTWAYGALLTNQVPRKIAQTRRLDGSNSSRAIALVQQLKPQQVYVYAMGQEPWLTFITSIIYTPESLAIIESNKLIEYCHSQEILSKRLYGCEEIFLTPNTQPSLILANIKTPSLLQGEGWGGVTSIQSLLSELQNLDIRIWLEDTESIPKLRCNAPKGVLTPHLKAQLQERKPEIIEFLQSCQQPKLAIDWEQETTLDSTIIPPSPSALPSSYSSLLLTGATGFIGAFLLRELLNKTTASVYCLIKANNLEIATQRIIKTLQDYQIWDSSYSDRIIPIVGDLAQPKLGLSELKFQNLANQIDVIYHNGARVNHTEPYSRLKPANVLGTQEIFRLASQSKLKPVHLISSISILAGNKNSNFQVTEDANLDDYGIPIGGYPQSKWAAEKLAITAVKRGIPVKIYRLGAVSGDSQTGVFNQNDFLYKLLLGYVQLGSIPDTPMPLEILPVDYVCRAIVELSKITSNQQIFHIIQPQATTSDIVFEQLKKVGIEIKKTSYHQWRNQILQIAQNSPEHILYPLIPLLPRQRTTNQTPTNNKLQIDNRKTQTILNQLIPPPTINETLIQTYLSHLIQKNLIQKPPSNLRAPLR
;
A
#
# COMPACT_ATOMS: atom_id res chain seq x y z
N MET A 1 12.84 53.59 -16.59
CA MET A 1 11.95 54.35 -15.68
C MET A 1 12.62 54.47 -14.32
N THR A 2 12.72 55.68 -13.75
CA THR A 2 13.32 55.95 -12.42
C THR A 2 12.31 55.87 -11.28
N GLN A 3 11.01 55.70 -11.57
CA GLN A 3 9.95 55.58 -10.58
C GLN A 3 10.01 54.20 -9.89
N PRO A 4 9.89 54.12 -8.55
CA PRO A 4 9.78 52.86 -7.83
C PRO A 4 8.52 52.09 -8.23
N MET A 5 8.67 50.79 -8.47
CA MET A 5 7.61 49.88 -8.90
C MET A 5 7.53 48.66 -7.97
N TYR A 6 6.34 48.08 -7.86
CA TYR A 6 6.08 46.81 -7.20
C TYR A 6 5.97 45.69 -8.24
N LEU A 7 6.34 44.47 -7.84
CA LEU A 7 6.00 43.27 -8.61
C LEU A 7 4.49 43.03 -8.48
N LYS A 8 3.78 42.83 -9.59
CA LYS A 8 2.35 42.58 -9.57
C LYS A 8 2.02 41.32 -8.76
N PRO A 9 0.94 41.33 -7.96
CA PRO A 9 0.56 40.19 -7.13
C PRO A 9 0.31 38.89 -7.89
N ASN A 10 -0.10 38.94 -9.16
CA ASN A 10 -0.41 37.77 -10.00
C ASN A 10 0.76 37.28 -10.89
N VAL A 11 1.96 37.85 -10.75
CA VAL A 11 3.15 37.30 -11.44
C VAL A 11 3.48 35.94 -10.82
N ILE A 12 3.58 34.91 -11.64
CA ILE A 12 4.02 33.58 -11.22
C ILE A 12 5.54 33.49 -11.41
N ILE A 13 6.25 32.94 -10.41
CA ILE A 13 7.69 32.66 -10.46
C ILE A 13 7.86 31.14 -10.39
N GLU A 14 7.72 30.46 -11.53
CA GLU A 14 7.72 29.00 -11.61
C GLU A 14 9.17 28.46 -11.66
N PRO A 15 9.62 27.67 -10.68
CA PRO A 15 10.99 27.14 -10.68
C PRO A 15 11.08 25.94 -11.62
N LEU A 16 12.15 25.89 -12.40
CA LEU A 16 12.40 24.86 -13.41
C LEU A 16 13.77 24.22 -13.23
N PHE A 17 13.85 22.91 -13.45
CA PHE A 17 15.09 22.14 -13.57
C PHE A 17 15.09 21.42 -14.91
N ASN A 18 16.02 21.77 -15.81
CA ASN A 18 16.03 21.30 -17.20
C ASN A 18 14.68 21.50 -17.91
N GLN A 19 14.04 22.66 -17.70
CA GLN A 19 12.70 22.99 -18.22
C GLN A 19 11.53 22.17 -17.63
N TRP A 20 11.75 21.30 -16.65
CA TRP A 20 10.66 20.64 -15.91
C TRP A 20 10.34 21.41 -14.64
N TYR A 21 9.08 21.40 -14.20
CA TYR A 21 8.71 21.98 -12.91
C TYR A 21 9.58 21.40 -11.79
N ALA A 22 10.31 22.26 -11.09
CA ALA A 22 11.25 21.84 -10.08
C ALA A 22 10.55 21.52 -8.77
N TRP A 23 10.82 20.34 -8.25
CA TRP A 23 10.41 19.88 -6.94
C TRP A 23 11.60 19.19 -6.25
N SER A 24 11.45 18.86 -4.96
CA SER A 24 12.56 18.48 -4.08
C SER A 24 13.48 17.37 -4.63
N TYR A 25 12.92 16.33 -5.26
CA TYR A 25 13.68 15.20 -5.81
C TYR A 25 14.47 15.52 -7.08
N LEU A 26 14.27 16.70 -7.69
CA LEU A 26 15.10 17.19 -8.81
C LEU A 26 16.31 18.00 -8.35
N ILE A 27 16.46 18.25 -7.05
CA ILE A 27 17.60 19.00 -6.52
C ILE A 27 18.73 18.07 -6.05
N SER A 28 18.40 16.96 -5.40
CA SER A 28 19.40 15.96 -5.01
C SER A 28 19.96 15.27 -6.26
N PRO A 29 21.29 15.21 -6.48
CA PRO A 29 21.86 14.73 -7.74
C PRO A 29 21.48 13.29 -8.09
N ALA A 30 21.50 12.38 -7.11
CA ALA A 30 21.20 10.97 -7.34
C ALA A 30 19.73 10.76 -7.74
N THR A 31 18.79 11.43 -7.05
CA THR A 31 17.37 11.35 -7.38
C THR A 31 17.06 12.07 -8.70
N ALA A 32 17.66 13.23 -8.94
CA ALA A 32 17.50 13.97 -10.18
C ALA A 32 17.95 13.14 -11.38
N ALA A 33 19.10 12.45 -11.29
CA ALA A 33 19.57 11.52 -12.31
C ALA A 33 18.53 10.45 -12.63
N MET A 34 17.96 9.84 -11.60
CA MET A 34 16.94 8.80 -11.75
C MET A 34 15.63 9.34 -12.37
N TYR A 35 15.15 10.53 -12.01
CA TYR A 35 13.98 11.15 -12.66
C TYR A 35 14.23 11.53 -14.12
N ILE A 36 15.41 12.07 -14.44
CA ILE A 36 15.76 12.39 -15.83
C ILE A 36 15.71 11.11 -16.67
N ALA A 37 16.36 10.04 -16.21
CA ALA A 37 16.49 8.79 -16.94
C ALA A 37 15.18 7.99 -17.03
N ASN A 38 14.42 7.91 -15.93
CA ASN A 38 13.29 6.99 -15.80
C ASN A 38 11.92 7.67 -15.91
N SER A 39 11.86 9.00 -15.96
CA SER A 39 10.61 9.77 -16.14
C SER A 39 10.69 10.74 -17.32
N HIS A 40 11.54 11.77 -17.24
CA HIS A 40 11.52 12.88 -18.21
C HIS A 40 11.85 12.41 -19.64
N VAL A 41 12.94 11.66 -19.82
CA VAL A 41 13.34 11.14 -21.14
C VAL A 41 12.26 10.21 -21.73
N PRO A 42 11.76 9.17 -21.01
CA PRO A 42 10.69 8.32 -21.51
C PRO A 42 9.39 9.08 -21.87
N ILE A 43 8.99 10.06 -21.07
CA ILE A 43 7.77 10.85 -21.32
C ILE A 43 7.91 11.66 -22.62
N MET A 44 9.06 12.30 -22.85
CA MET A 44 9.33 13.02 -24.11
C MET A 44 9.36 12.07 -25.30
N GLN A 45 10.00 10.90 -25.17
CA GLN A 45 10.03 9.89 -26.22
C GLN A 45 8.61 9.39 -26.57
N SER A 46 7.77 9.18 -25.56
CA SER A 46 6.36 8.79 -25.74
C SER A 46 5.58 9.85 -26.52
N PHE A 47 5.70 11.13 -26.14
CA PHE A 47 5.02 12.22 -26.84
C PHE A 47 5.47 12.36 -28.29
N ILE A 48 6.78 12.27 -28.54
CA ILE A 48 7.34 12.32 -29.89
C ILE A 48 6.82 11.18 -30.76
N ALA A 49 6.68 9.99 -30.20
CA ALA A 49 6.19 8.82 -30.92
C ALA A 49 4.68 8.88 -31.20
N ALA A 50 3.90 9.46 -30.27
CA ALA A 50 2.43 9.46 -30.32
C ALA A 50 1.82 10.74 -29.72
N PRO A 51 2.02 11.92 -30.33
CA PRO A 51 1.60 13.20 -29.75
C PRO A 51 0.08 13.32 -29.63
N GLN A 52 -0.65 12.74 -30.59
CA GLN A 52 -2.11 12.74 -30.59
C GLN A 52 -2.67 11.93 -29.40
N VAL A 53 -1.99 10.86 -28.97
CA VAL A 53 -2.41 10.05 -27.82
C VAL A 53 -2.33 10.87 -26.52
N HIS A 54 -1.27 11.66 -26.36
CA HIS A 54 -1.12 12.56 -25.22
C HIS A 54 -2.22 13.63 -25.21
N HIS A 55 -2.43 14.29 -26.35
CA HIS A 55 -3.46 15.30 -26.52
C HIS A 55 -4.87 14.74 -26.26
N ASP A 56 -5.19 13.56 -26.79
CA ASP A 56 -6.51 12.93 -26.62
C ASP A 56 -6.71 12.39 -25.20
N ALA A 57 -5.67 11.86 -24.55
CA ALA A 57 -5.75 11.40 -23.17
C ALA A 57 -6.12 12.55 -22.23
N LEU A 58 -5.52 13.72 -22.40
CA LEU A 58 -5.75 14.90 -21.56
C LEU A 58 -7.13 15.56 -21.75
N LYS A 59 -7.90 15.16 -22.78
CA LYS A 59 -9.33 15.53 -22.88
C LYS A 59 -10.18 14.86 -21.80
N ASN A 60 -9.71 13.75 -21.24
CA ASN A 60 -10.34 13.10 -20.10
C ASN A 60 -9.72 13.61 -18.80
N PRO A 61 -10.47 14.34 -17.95
CA PRO A 61 -9.96 14.85 -16.67
C PRO A 61 -9.36 13.77 -15.77
N ALA A 62 -9.85 12.52 -15.84
CA ALA A 62 -9.33 11.39 -15.06
C ALA A 62 -7.92 10.95 -15.46
N MET A 63 -7.40 11.43 -16.60
CA MET A 63 -6.03 11.18 -17.05
C MET A 63 -5.07 12.31 -16.65
N THR A 64 -5.57 13.40 -16.07
CA THR A 64 -4.72 14.45 -15.49
C THR A 64 -3.86 13.83 -14.38
N GLY A 65 -2.58 14.20 -14.29
CA GLY A 65 -1.63 13.58 -13.36
C GLY A 65 -0.95 12.30 -13.87
N SER A 66 -1.35 11.79 -15.04
CA SER A 66 -0.65 10.70 -15.74
C SER A 66 0.55 11.22 -16.56
N PRO A 67 1.47 10.35 -17.03
CA PRO A 67 2.67 10.75 -17.78
C PRO A 67 2.38 11.24 -19.22
N PHE A 68 1.44 12.18 -19.38
CA PHE A 68 1.13 12.83 -20.65
C PHE A 68 1.57 14.30 -20.63
N ILE A 69 2.41 14.66 -21.59
CA ILE A 69 2.75 16.04 -21.94
C ILE A 69 1.52 16.80 -22.44
N ASN A 70 1.23 17.96 -21.83
CA ASN A 70 0.19 18.89 -22.25
C ASN A 70 0.71 19.96 -23.22
N HIS A 71 1.12 19.54 -24.42
CA HIS A 71 1.50 20.42 -25.54
C HIS A 71 0.71 20.06 -26.79
N ASN A 72 0.61 21.00 -27.74
CA ASN A 72 -0.05 20.75 -29.02
C ASN A 72 0.76 19.72 -29.83
N PRO A 73 0.11 18.77 -30.54
CA PRO A 73 0.81 17.89 -31.47
C PRO A 73 1.71 18.57 -32.51
N SER A 74 1.48 19.86 -32.82
CA SER A 74 2.37 20.65 -33.69
C SER A 74 3.75 20.95 -33.07
N GLN A 75 3.90 20.86 -31.74
CA GLN A 75 5.12 21.17 -30.99
C GLN A 75 6.04 19.96 -30.77
N VAL A 76 5.84 18.88 -31.55
CA VAL A 76 6.68 17.67 -31.48
C VAL A 76 8.15 17.97 -31.71
N GLU A 77 8.46 18.90 -32.62
CA GLU A 77 9.85 19.23 -32.93
C GLU A 77 10.53 20.00 -31.79
N ASP A 78 9.80 20.88 -31.09
CA ASP A 78 10.32 21.56 -29.90
C ASP A 78 10.66 20.55 -28.78
N ILE A 79 9.79 19.55 -28.58
CA ILE A 79 10.03 18.47 -27.61
C ILE A 79 11.18 17.56 -28.05
N ARG A 80 11.36 17.34 -29.37
CA ARG A 80 12.51 16.60 -29.91
C ARG A 80 13.81 17.34 -29.62
N VAL A 81 13.86 18.64 -29.91
CA VAL A 81 15.02 19.49 -29.63
C VAL A 81 15.33 19.50 -28.13
N LEU A 82 14.30 19.57 -27.27
CA LEU A 82 14.48 19.48 -25.82
C LEU A 82 15.02 18.11 -25.38
N LEU A 83 14.52 17.02 -25.95
CA LEU A 83 15.01 15.67 -25.67
C LEU A 83 16.49 15.52 -26.05
N GLU A 84 16.87 15.93 -27.26
CA GLU A 84 18.25 15.86 -27.76
C GLU A 84 19.18 16.74 -26.90
N THR A 85 18.72 17.94 -26.54
CA THR A 85 19.43 18.85 -25.65
C THR A 85 19.62 18.24 -24.27
N THR A 86 18.58 17.61 -23.72
CA THR A 86 18.62 16.93 -22.42
C THR A 86 19.60 15.77 -22.45
N GLN A 87 19.55 14.90 -23.47
CA GLN A 87 20.47 13.77 -23.62
C GLN A 87 21.93 14.23 -23.74
N LYS A 88 22.17 15.33 -24.45
CA LYS A 88 23.51 15.89 -24.63
C LYS A 88 24.02 16.56 -23.35
N GLN A 89 23.23 17.44 -22.74
CA GLN A 89 23.66 18.27 -21.61
C GLN A 89 23.63 17.50 -20.28
N GLN A 90 22.78 16.48 -20.15
CA GLN A 90 22.64 15.66 -18.95
C GLN A 90 23.26 14.27 -19.11
N ALA A 91 24.18 14.08 -20.06
CA ALA A 91 24.83 12.79 -20.31
C ALA A 91 25.45 12.19 -19.03
N GLN A 92 26.12 13.01 -18.22
CA GLN A 92 26.70 12.57 -16.94
C GLN A 92 25.64 12.15 -15.90
N MET A 93 24.45 12.76 -15.92
CA MET A 93 23.35 12.37 -15.04
C MET A 93 22.73 11.04 -15.49
N LEU A 94 22.62 10.82 -16.81
CA LEU A 94 22.17 9.54 -17.37
C LEU A 94 23.17 8.42 -17.06
N GLU A 95 24.47 8.69 -17.15
CA GLU A 95 25.54 7.77 -16.72
C GLU A 95 25.47 7.47 -15.22
N LEU A 96 25.19 8.48 -14.38
CA LEU A 96 25.00 8.29 -12.94
C LEU A 96 23.78 7.40 -12.64
N ALA A 97 22.65 7.62 -13.32
CA ALA A 97 21.46 6.79 -13.17
C ALA A 97 21.72 5.33 -13.56
N GLN A 98 22.44 5.12 -14.67
CA GLN A 98 22.85 3.78 -15.10
C GLN A 98 23.80 3.13 -14.07
N ALA A 99 24.76 3.87 -13.54
CA ALA A 99 25.67 3.39 -12.51
C ALA A 99 24.94 2.98 -11.22
N ILE A 100 23.89 3.70 -10.82
CA ILE A 100 23.03 3.32 -9.68
C ILE A 100 22.35 1.98 -9.96
N GLN A 101 21.75 1.81 -11.14
CA GLN A 101 21.10 0.55 -11.52
C GLN A 101 22.10 -0.62 -11.60
N ASP A 102 23.30 -0.39 -12.13
CA ASP A 102 24.33 -1.42 -12.26
C ASP A 102 24.90 -1.83 -10.91
N LEU A 103 25.08 -0.88 -9.98
CA LEU A 103 25.52 -1.18 -8.63
C LEU A 103 24.45 -1.96 -7.85
N GLU A 104 23.18 -1.61 -7.97
CA GLU A 104 22.09 -2.39 -7.37
C GLU A 104 22.05 -3.83 -7.91
N LYS A 105 22.24 -4.02 -9.22
CA LYS A 105 22.35 -5.37 -9.82
C LYS A 105 23.57 -6.14 -9.30
N LEU A 106 24.72 -5.47 -9.15
CA LEU A 106 25.94 -6.06 -8.58
C LEU A 106 25.69 -6.56 -7.16
N LEU A 107 25.03 -5.73 -6.33
CA LEU A 107 24.69 -6.07 -4.95
C LEU A 107 23.67 -7.21 -4.88
N ALA A 108 22.64 -7.19 -5.72
CA ALA A 108 21.63 -8.25 -5.77
C ALA A 108 22.20 -9.62 -6.19
N ALA A 109 23.26 -9.64 -7.00
CA ALA A 109 23.97 -10.85 -7.39
C ALA A 109 25.00 -11.33 -6.36
N HIS A 110 25.40 -10.47 -5.40
CA HIS A 110 26.38 -10.81 -4.38
C HIS A 110 25.78 -11.74 -3.31
N PRO A 111 26.50 -12.79 -2.87
CA PRO A 111 26.03 -13.67 -1.81
C PRO A 111 25.66 -12.91 -0.52
N GLN A 112 24.43 -13.10 -0.04
CA GLN A 112 23.92 -12.46 1.18
C GLN A 112 24.78 -12.81 2.40
N GLY A 113 25.12 -11.80 3.21
CA GLY A 113 25.92 -11.93 4.43
C GLY A 113 27.44 -12.03 4.24
N TYR A 114 27.92 -12.03 3.00
CA TYR A 114 29.36 -11.98 2.75
C TYR A 114 29.88 -10.55 2.79
N SER A 115 31.18 -10.39 3.04
CA SER A 115 31.85 -9.09 2.99
C SER A 115 31.60 -8.39 1.66
N LEU A 116 31.33 -7.09 1.71
CA LEU A 116 31.15 -6.23 0.54
C LEU A 116 32.46 -5.56 0.09
N GLU A 117 33.55 -5.71 0.87
CA GLU A 117 34.85 -5.14 0.56
C GLU A 117 35.34 -5.47 -0.87
N PRO A 118 35.24 -6.72 -1.38
CA PRO A 118 35.70 -7.05 -2.73
C PRO A 118 34.91 -6.33 -3.84
N LEU A 119 33.71 -5.83 -3.55
CA LEU A 119 32.88 -5.12 -4.51
C LEU A 119 33.32 -3.67 -4.70
N TYR A 120 34.10 -3.08 -3.77
CA TYR A 120 34.53 -1.68 -3.90
C TYR A 120 35.36 -1.41 -5.15
N SER A 121 36.16 -2.38 -5.60
CA SER A 121 36.91 -2.30 -6.86
C SER A 121 36.02 -2.38 -8.11
N GLN A 122 34.81 -2.91 -7.95
CA GLN A 122 33.80 -3.12 -8.99
C GLN A 122 32.72 -2.04 -9.00
N ILE A 123 32.71 -1.12 -8.03
CA ILE A 123 31.78 0.03 -8.04
C ILE A 123 31.95 0.80 -9.36
N PRO A 124 30.85 1.04 -10.09
CA PRO A 124 30.86 1.82 -11.34
C PRO A 124 31.53 3.18 -11.13
N GLN A 125 32.30 3.63 -12.14
CA GLN A 125 33.10 4.86 -12.04
C GLN A 125 32.30 6.08 -11.53
N PRO A 126 31.04 6.35 -11.98
CA PRO A 126 30.27 7.49 -11.50
C PRO A 126 29.99 7.51 -9.99
N LEU A 127 29.98 6.34 -9.34
CA LEU A 127 29.66 6.20 -7.91
C LEU A 127 30.90 6.00 -7.02
N ARG A 128 32.07 5.76 -7.62
CA ARG A 128 33.29 5.45 -6.86
C ARG A 128 33.69 6.62 -5.96
N GLY A 129 33.69 6.38 -4.65
CA GLY A 129 33.97 7.40 -3.64
C GLY A 129 32.77 8.25 -3.21
N TYR A 130 31.59 8.05 -3.81
CA TYR A 130 30.35 8.75 -3.45
C TYR A 130 29.37 7.87 -2.66
N VAL A 131 29.69 6.59 -2.48
CA VAL A 131 28.83 5.61 -1.82
C VAL A 131 29.60 4.77 -0.81
N GLU A 132 28.89 4.30 0.20
CA GLU A 132 29.28 3.24 1.12
C GLU A 132 28.40 2.02 0.82
N LEU A 133 29.01 0.82 0.72
CA LEU A 133 28.25 -0.42 0.59
C LEU A 133 27.94 -0.94 1.99
N VAL A 134 26.67 -1.16 2.29
CA VAL A 134 26.21 -1.55 3.63
C VAL A 134 25.43 -2.86 3.58
N GLN A 135 25.47 -3.62 4.67
CA GLN A 135 24.56 -4.75 4.89
C GLN A 135 23.45 -4.29 5.84
N ASP A 136 22.20 -4.66 5.57
CA ASP A 136 21.11 -4.51 6.53
C ASP A 136 21.18 -5.61 7.63
N SER A 137 20.31 -5.52 8.64
CA SER A 137 20.26 -6.49 9.74
C SER A 137 19.82 -7.91 9.33
N ASN A 138 19.33 -8.07 8.10
CA ASN A 138 18.98 -9.35 7.49
C ASN A 138 20.04 -9.84 6.50
N ASN A 139 21.22 -9.18 6.46
CA ASN A 139 22.32 -9.49 5.56
C ASN A 139 22.03 -9.24 4.07
N HIS A 140 21.15 -8.28 3.76
CA HIS A 140 20.97 -7.78 2.41
C HIS A 140 21.92 -6.61 2.12
N PRO A 141 22.67 -6.67 1.02
CA PRO A 141 23.51 -5.57 0.60
C PRO A 141 22.68 -4.40 0.08
N SER A 142 23.12 -3.18 0.35
CA SER A 142 22.50 -1.94 -0.11
C SER A 142 23.53 -0.82 -0.30
N ILE A 143 23.09 0.29 -0.88
CA ILE A 143 23.90 1.48 -1.15
C ILE A 143 23.52 2.56 -0.13
N ARG A 144 24.52 3.10 0.56
CA ARG A 144 24.38 4.37 1.27
C ARG A 144 25.10 5.47 0.51
N PHE A 145 24.35 6.47 0.06
CA PHE A 145 24.89 7.63 -0.65
C PHE A 145 25.51 8.64 0.31
N ILE A 146 26.68 9.17 -0.04
CA ILE A 146 27.33 10.26 0.68
C ILE A 146 26.83 11.58 0.05
N GLU A 147 25.60 11.97 0.39
CA GLU A 147 24.90 13.11 -0.24
C GLU A 147 25.71 14.40 -0.24
N GLY A 148 26.41 14.70 0.86
CA GLY A 148 27.27 15.89 0.94
C GLY A 148 28.39 15.91 -0.10
N LEU A 149 28.92 14.75 -0.52
CA LEU A 149 29.88 14.68 -1.62
C LEU A 149 29.19 14.81 -2.98
N LEU A 150 28.01 14.20 -3.15
CA LEU A 150 27.22 14.33 -4.39
C LEU A 150 26.87 15.80 -4.69
N TYR A 151 26.43 16.57 -3.70
CA TYR A 151 26.18 18.01 -3.86
C TYR A 151 27.43 18.84 -4.19
N ARG A 152 28.64 18.31 -3.95
CA ARG A 152 29.92 18.95 -4.29
C ARG A 152 30.58 18.33 -5.53
N SER A 153 29.92 17.37 -6.16
CA SER A 153 30.39 16.68 -7.35
C SER A 153 29.89 17.41 -8.61
N PRO A 154 30.43 17.07 -9.80
CA PRO A 154 29.91 17.58 -11.07
C PRO A 154 28.43 17.27 -11.33
N TYR A 155 27.85 16.28 -10.63
CA TYR A 155 26.43 15.91 -10.78
C TYR A 155 25.46 16.94 -10.19
N TYR A 156 25.91 17.80 -9.27
CA TYR A 156 25.13 18.96 -8.85
C TYR A 156 25.51 20.18 -9.67
N ASN A 157 24.66 20.55 -10.62
CA ASN A 157 24.90 21.69 -11.51
C ASN A 157 23.76 22.72 -11.42
N PRO A 158 23.95 23.83 -10.67
CA PRO A 158 22.97 24.91 -10.60
C PRO A 158 22.65 25.57 -11.95
N ALA A 159 23.48 25.42 -12.99
CA ALA A 159 23.19 25.95 -14.32
C ALA A 159 22.02 25.24 -15.04
N ASN A 160 21.56 24.11 -14.50
CA ASN A 160 20.34 23.42 -14.94
C ASN A 160 19.07 24.02 -14.34
N GLN A 161 19.19 24.91 -13.36
CA GLN A 161 18.08 25.60 -12.72
C GLN A 161 17.75 26.88 -13.48
N SER A 162 16.46 27.20 -13.55
CA SER A 162 15.92 28.43 -14.13
C SER A 162 14.59 28.76 -13.49
N VAL A 163 14.07 29.96 -13.71
CA VAL A 163 12.67 30.30 -13.36
C VAL A 163 11.95 30.75 -14.61
N ASN A 164 10.66 30.44 -14.70
CA ASN A 164 9.77 30.99 -15.70
C ASN A 164 8.86 32.05 -15.07
N LEU A 165 8.84 33.23 -15.66
CA LEU A 165 8.02 34.37 -15.21
C LEU A 165 6.88 34.61 -16.18
N TYR A 166 5.66 34.67 -15.68
CA TYR A 166 4.47 34.99 -16.49
C TYR A 166 3.35 35.54 -15.61
N LEU A 167 2.34 36.15 -16.23
CA LEU A 167 1.14 36.63 -15.51
C LEU A 167 0.13 35.48 -15.38
N GLY A 168 -0.32 35.20 -14.15
CA GLY A 168 -1.45 34.31 -13.92
C GLY A 168 -2.76 35.02 -14.23
N ASP A 169 -3.60 34.39 -15.04
CA ASP A 169 -4.94 34.83 -15.43
C ASP A 169 -6.07 34.06 -14.71
N GLY A 170 -5.72 33.02 -13.94
CA GLY A 170 -6.64 32.29 -13.08
C GLY A 170 -6.01 31.15 -12.29
N ASP A 171 -6.86 30.36 -11.61
CA ASP A 171 -6.41 29.25 -10.77
C ASP A 171 -6.03 27.99 -11.57
N LYS A 172 -6.56 27.84 -12.78
CA LYS A 172 -6.34 26.65 -13.60
C LYS A 172 -4.98 26.73 -14.27
N ARG A 173 -4.08 25.82 -13.91
CA ARG A 173 -2.83 25.57 -14.65
C ARG A 173 -2.75 24.10 -15.06
N ALA A 174 -2.05 23.85 -16.16
CA ALA A 174 -1.80 22.49 -16.61
C ALA A 174 -1.04 21.68 -15.55
N PHE A 175 -1.26 20.36 -15.51
CA PHE A 175 -0.50 19.51 -14.61
C PHE A 175 1.00 19.54 -14.95
N VAL A 176 1.83 19.82 -13.94
CA VAL A 176 3.20 20.30 -14.18
C VAL A 176 4.27 19.21 -14.13
N LEU A 177 4.02 18.10 -13.43
CA LEU A 177 5.03 17.05 -13.24
C LEU A 177 5.22 16.15 -14.47
N SER A 178 4.36 16.25 -15.48
CA SER A 178 4.45 15.49 -16.74
C SER A 178 4.71 16.35 -17.97
N THR A 179 4.84 17.67 -17.82
CA THR A 179 4.89 18.62 -18.95
C THR A 179 6.07 19.57 -18.80
N PRO A 180 7.08 19.52 -19.69
CA PRO A 180 8.15 20.51 -19.69
C PRO A 180 7.66 21.89 -20.15
N ARG A 181 8.34 22.97 -19.77
CA ARG A 181 8.09 24.34 -20.22
C ARG A 181 8.94 24.66 -21.44
N LEU A 182 8.27 24.88 -22.56
CA LEU A 182 8.92 25.36 -23.77
C LEU A 182 8.94 26.90 -23.75
N PRO A 183 9.95 27.55 -24.35
CA PRO A 183 9.93 28.99 -24.54
C PRO A 183 8.71 29.44 -25.36
N ASP A 184 8.08 30.54 -24.95
CA ASP A 184 6.97 31.18 -25.65
C ASP A 184 7.06 32.73 -25.53
N ASP A 185 6.14 33.43 -26.19
CA ASP A 185 6.10 34.91 -26.20
C ASP A 185 5.35 35.51 -24.98
N GLU A 186 4.76 34.66 -24.13
CA GLU A 186 3.95 35.07 -22.97
C GLU A 186 4.70 34.93 -21.64
N SER A 187 5.89 34.35 -21.67
CA SER A 187 6.69 34.07 -20.50
C SER A 187 8.18 34.40 -20.68
N ILE A 188 8.88 34.63 -19.57
CA ILE A 188 10.30 34.95 -19.54
C ILE A 188 11.04 33.84 -18.79
N HIS A 189 11.79 33.04 -19.55
CA HIS A 189 12.70 32.04 -19.01
C HIS A 189 14.01 32.70 -18.55
N LEU A 190 14.19 32.85 -17.24
CA LEU A 190 15.42 33.35 -16.64
C LEU A 190 16.32 32.19 -16.23
N LYS A 191 17.50 32.09 -16.85
CA LYS A 191 18.53 31.12 -16.47
C LYS A 191 19.25 31.59 -15.20
N ILE A 192 18.71 31.22 -14.06
CA ILE A 192 19.17 31.64 -12.73
C ILE A 192 19.10 30.47 -11.75
N ALA A 193 20.18 30.30 -10.99
CA ALA A 193 20.23 29.28 -9.94
C ALA A 193 19.24 29.63 -8.83
N PHE A 194 18.62 28.61 -8.22
CA PHE A 194 17.67 28.82 -7.13
C PHE A 194 18.32 29.52 -5.94
N SER A 195 19.60 29.29 -5.65
CA SER A 195 20.35 29.96 -4.58
C SER A 195 20.66 31.45 -4.83
N ASP A 196 20.42 31.96 -6.04
CA ASP A 196 20.76 33.33 -6.42
C ASP A 196 19.83 34.34 -5.71
N ARG A 197 20.42 35.38 -5.11
CA ARG A 197 19.71 36.40 -4.32
C ARG A 197 18.93 37.39 -5.18
N ARG A 198 19.15 37.43 -6.50
CA ARG A 198 18.31 38.25 -7.39
C ARG A 198 16.86 37.78 -7.41
N LEU A 199 16.60 36.49 -7.15
CA LEU A 199 15.23 35.98 -6.95
C LEU A 199 14.59 36.53 -5.68
N ASP A 200 15.38 36.70 -4.61
CA ASP A 200 14.91 37.30 -3.35
C ASP A 200 14.55 38.76 -3.57
N GLN A 201 15.40 39.50 -4.30
CA GLN A 201 15.17 40.89 -4.65
C GLN A 201 13.88 41.07 -5.47
N LEU A 202 13.69 40.25 -6.52
CA LEU A 202 12.46 40.27 -7.31
C LEU A 202 11.22 39.96 -6.44
N SER A 203 11.30 38.94 -5.58
CA SER A 203 10.18 38.56 -4.71
C SER A 203 9.86 39.62 -3.66
N GLN A 204 10.88 40.29 -3.13
CA GLN A 204 10.73 41.39 -2.17
C GLN A 204 9.99 42.59 -2.78
N MET A 205 10.07 42.79 -4.10
CA MET A 205 9.32 43.84 -4.79
C MET A 205 7.80 43.68 -4.74
N ARG A 206 7.28 42.53 -4.27
CA ARG A 206 5.85 42.41 -3.92
C ARG A 206 5.44 43.29 -2.74
N HIS A 207 6.37 43.63 -1.86
CA HIS A 207 6.12 44.39 -0.62
C HIS A 207 6.87 45.71 -0.56
N THR A 208 8.05 45.80 -1.17
CA THR A 208 8.94 46.98 -1.11
C THR A 208 9.30 47.43 -2.52
N PRO A 209 8.90 48.64 -2.95
CA PRO A 209 9.10 49.04 -4.34
C PRO A 209 10.58 49.34 -4.62
N GLN A 210 11.03 49.04 -5.83
CA GLN A 210 12.39 49.38 -6.31
C GLN A 210 12.32 50.01 -7.71
N PRO A 211 13.34 50.79 -8.14
CA PRO A 211 13.37 51.32 -9.50
C PRO A 211 13.37 50.20 -10.54
N TYR A 212 12.49 50.31 -11.55
CA TYR A 212 12.35 49.29 -12.60
C TYR A 212 13.67 48.98 -13.33
N ASN A 213 14.45 50.03 -13.65
CA ASN A 213 15.71 49.86 -14.37
C ASN A 213 16.71 49.00 -13.57
N ASP A 214 16.74 49.15 -12.25
CA ASP A 214 17.67 48.44 -11.38
C ASP A 214 17.39 46.93 -11.41
N ILE A 215 16.12 46.52 -11.27
CA ILE A 215 15.76 45.09 -11.31
C ILE A 215 15.91 44.50 -12.72
N ARG A 216 15.57 45.26 -13.77
CA ARG A 216 15.77 44.86 -15.17
C ARG A 216 17.24 44.57 -15.46
N ASP A 217 18.12 45.49 -15.06
CA ASP A 217 19.56 45.38 -15.31
C ASP A 217 20.17 44.27 -14.42
N THR A 218 19.71 44.14 -13.18
CA THR A 218 20.12 43.08 -12.24
C THR A 218 19.80 41.67 -12.76
N LEU A 219 18.60 41.48 -13.33
CA LEU A 219 18.17 40.22 -13.92
C LEU A 219 18.68 40.01 -15.35
N GLN A 220 19.38 40.99 -15.92
CA GLN A 220 19.94 40.94 -17.28
C GLN A 220 18.89 40.63 -18.35
N ILE A 221 17.73 41.28 -18.22
CA ILE A 221 16.61 41.11 -19.16
C ILE A 221 17.05 41.54 -20.57
N GLN A 222 16.76 40.69 -21.55
CA GLN A 222 17.17 40.96 -22.93
C GLN A 222 16.29 42.05 -23.57
N PRO A 223 16.80 42.86 -24.51
CA PRO A 223 16.03 43.95 -25.11
C PRO A 223 14.68 43.53 -25.71
N HIS A 224 14.60 42.33 -26.30
CA HIS A 224 13.35 41.81 -26.87
C HIS A 224 12.32 41.39 -25.81
N GLN A 225 12.74 41.13 -24.57
CA GLN A 225 11.88 40.74 -23.45
C GLN A 225 11.41 41.94 -22.63
N GLU A 226 11.97 43.14 -22.85
CA GLU A 226 11.73 44.31 -22.00
C GLU A 226 10.25 44.72 -21.97
N SER A 227 9.54 44.59 -23.10
CA SER A 227 8.11 44.93 -23.15
C SER A 227 7.30 44.04 -22.21
N LEU A 228 7.44 42.72 -22.30
CA LEU A 228 6.75 41.76 -21.45
C LEU A 228 7.19 41.89 -19.99
N PHE A 229 8.50 42.07 -19.74
CA PHE A 229 9.01 42.22 -18.39
C PHE A 229 8.43 43.46 -17.68
N ALA A 230 8.24 44.58 -18.40
CA ALA A 230 7.59 45.77 -17.85
C ALA A 230 6.15 45.51 -17.39
N GLU A 231 5.43 44.59 -18.04
CA GLU A 231 4.05 44.24 -17.68
C GLU A 231 3.95 43.53 -16.33
N PHE A 232 5.04 42.95 -15.81
CA PHE A 232 5.06 42.31 -14.50
C PHE A 232 5.05 43.29 -13.33
N PHE A 233 5.18 44.59 -13.60
CA PHE A 233 5.30 45.61 -12.55
C PHE A 233 4.12 46.58 -12.52
N THR A 234 3.89 47.19 -11.36
CA THR A 234 2.85 48.21 -11.15
C THR A 234 3.34 49.32 -10.22
N THR A 235 2.81 50.53 -10.37
CA THR A 235 3.01 51.63 -9.41
C THR A 235 2.04 51.56 -8.23
N THR A 236 0.99 50.75 -8.33
CA THR A 236 -0.01 50.58 -7.27
C THR A 236 0.60 49.82 -6.09
N PRO A 237 0.59 50.39 -4.88
CA PRO A 237 1.09 49.69 -3.70
C PRO A 237 0.18 48.51 -3.33
N PRO A 238 0.75 47.40 -2.82
CA PRO A 238 0.00 46.26 -2.32
C PRO A 238 -0.77 46.62 -1.05
N ASN A 239 -1.87 45.93 -0.78
CA ASN A 239 -2.62 46.08 0.47
C ASN A 239 -2.04 45.15 1.55
N LEU A 240 -1.00 45.59 2.24
CA LEU A 240 -0.31 44.78 3.24
C LEU A 240 -1.04 44.77 4.58
N GLU A 241 -1.19 43.58 5.17
CA GLU A 241 -1.63 43.48 6.55
C GLU A 241 -0.57 44.00 7.53
N PRO A 242 -0.98 44.68 8.61
CA PRO A 242 -0.08 45.06 9.69
C PRO A 242 0.43 43.83 10.45
N ASP A 243 1.57 43.98 11.14
CA ASP A 243 2.07 42.94 12.03
C ASP A 243 1.05 42.70 13.17
N TYR A 244 0.89 41.43 13.56
CA TYR A 244 -0.10 41.04 14.56
C TYR A 244 0.40 41.38 15.97
N THR A 245 -0.42 42.10 16.75
CA THR A 245 -0.03 42.64 18.07
C THR A 245 -1.02 42.30 19.20
N GLU A 246 -2.04 41.52 18.92
CA GLU A 246 -3.08 41.18 19.90
C GLU A 246 -2.63 40.03 20.82
N GLU A 247 -3.25 39.94 22.01
CA GLU A 247 -2.83 38.98 23.04
C GLU A 247 -3.11 37.51 22.66
N ALA A 248 -4.16 37.26 21.87
CA ALA A 248 -4.57 35.91 21.47
C ALA A 248 -3.56 35.23 20.53
N VAL A 249 -3.58 33.90 20.46
CA VAL A 249 -2.88 33.17 19.39
C VAL A 249 -3.78 33.19 18.15
N ARG A 250 -3.29 33.75 17.04
CA ARG A 250 -3.99 33.80 15.75
C ARG A 250 -3.53 32.64 14.88
N VAL A 251 -4.47 31.88 14.34
CA VAL A 251 -4.21 30.80 13.39
C VAL A 251 -4.97 31.09 12.10
N ARG A 252 -4.26 31.16 10.98
CA ARG A 252 -4.82 31.42 9.66
C ARG A 252 -4.55 30.28 8.70
N TYR A 253 -5.61 29.78 8.09
CA TYR A 253 -5.55 28.76 7.04
C TYR A 253 -5.44 29.42 5.67
N PHE A 254 -4.34 29.14 4.96
CA PHE A 254 -4.06 29.70 3.62
C PHE A 254 -4.50 28.78 2.47
N GLY A 255 -4.83 27.52 2.75
CA GLY A 255 -5.21 26.50 1.76
C GLY A 255 -4.36 25.23 1.88
N HIS A 256 -4.93 24.09 1.47
CA HIS A 256 -4.32 22.76 1.58
C HIS A 256 -3.78 22.45 2.98
N ALA A 257 -2.46 22.41 3.20
CA ALA A 257 -1.82 22.16 4.48
C ALA A 257 -1.19 23.43 5.10
N CYS A 258 -1.35 24.57 4.42
CA CYS A 258 -0.68 25.81 4.75
C CYS A 258 -1.39 26.55 5.89
N VAL A 259 -0.75 26.61 7.05
CA VAL A 259 -1.28 27.25 8.26
C VAL A 259 -0.26 28.22 8.84
N LEU A 260 -0.67 29.46 9.07
CA LEU A 260 0.12 30.50 9.72
C LEU A 260 -0.35 30.66 11.18
N ILE A 261 0.54 30.43 12.13
CA ILE A 261 0.31 30.54 13.58
C ILE A 261 1.11 31.74 14.10
N GLN A 262 0.46 32.68 14.77
CA GLN A 262 1.04 33.97 15.15
C GLN A 262 0.72 34.37 16.59
N THR A 263 1.69 34.99 17.24
CA THR A 263 1.52 35.85 18.43
C THR A 263 2.19 37.21 18.15
N GLU A 264 2.19 38.15 19.10
CA GLU A 264 3.00 39.37 18.95
C GLU A 264 4.51 39.12 18.86
N SER A 265 4.98 37.92 19.23
CA SER A 265 6.41 37.62 19.34
C SER A 265 6.95 36.66 18.28
N VAL A 266 6.10 35.83 17.67
CA VAL A 266 6.53 34.79 16.72
C VAL A 266 5.54 34.56 15.59
N ASN A 267 6.07 34.35 14.38
CA ASN A 267 5.32 33.93 13.19
C ASN A 267 5.80 32.56 12.69
N ILE A 268 4.92 31.57 12.68
CA ILE A 268 5.21 30.19 12.27
C ILE A 268 4.33 29.81 11.08
N LEU A 269 4.93 29.47 9.93
CA LEU A 269 4.21 29.03 8.73
C LEU A 269 4.46 27.54 8.48
N CYS A 270 3.43 26.72 8.61
CA CYS A 270 3.47 25.28 8.33
C CYS A 270 3.11 25.00 6.87
N ASP A 271 3.84 24.09 6.22
CA ASP A 271 3.66 23.60 4.84
C ASP A 271 3.26 24.67 3.82
N PRO A 272 4.16 25.62 3.51
CA PRO A 272 3.83 26.81 2.73
C PRO A 272 3.34 26.51 1.31
N ILE A 273 2.05 26.77 1.09
CA ILE A 273 1.42 26.93 -0.23
C ILE A 273 0.66 28.25 -0.22
N ILE A 274 1.04 29.16 -1.12
CA ILE A 274 0.45 30.50 -1.17
C ILE A 274 -0.19 30.72 -2.53
N SER A 275 -1.48 31.07 -2.49
CA SER A 275 -2.25 31.39 -3.69
C SER A 275 -1.90 32.76 -4.27
N TYR A 276 -2.28 32.99 -5.52
CA TYR A 276 -2.25 34.30 -6.16
C TYR A 276 -3.66 34.92 -6.12
N PRO A 277 -3.78 36.27 -6.18
CA PRO A 277 -5.09 36.92 -6.26
C PRO A 277 -5.84 36.53 -7.53
N HIS A 278 -7.12 36.19 -7.40
CA HIS A 278 -7.98 35.89 -8.53
C HIS A 278 -9.46 36.16 -8.19
N ASP A 279 -10.17 36.82 -9.10
CA ASP A 279 -11.59 37.18 -8.95
C ASP A 279 -12.51 35.99 -9.29
N SER A 280 -12.47 34.98 -8.42
CA SER A 280 -13.29 33.75 -8.52
C SER A 280 -14.48 33.75 -7.57
N GLY A 281 -14.66 34.83 -6.79
CA GLY A 281 -15.62 34.88 -5.68
C GLY A 281 -15.23 34.05 -4.44
N MET A 282 -14.04 33.44 -4.41
CA MET A 282 -13.52 32.69 -3.27
C MET A 282 -12.57 33.56 -2.44
N ASN A 283 -12.85 33.67 -1.13
CA ASN A 283 -11.92 34.29 -0.18
C ASN A 283 -10.65 33.43 -0.05
N ARG A 284 -9.49 34.09 -0.12
CA ARG A 284 -8.18 33.44 -0.07
C ARG A 284 -7.17 34.37 0.57
N TYR A 285 -6.15 33.78 1.20
CA TYR A 285 -4.95 34.51 1.57
C TYR A 285 -3.86 34.34 0.50
N THR A 286 -3.11 35.41 0.28
CA THR A 286 -2.05 35.49 -0.74
C THR A 286 -0.76 35.99 -0.09
N TYR A 287 0.27 36.26 -0.90
CA TYR A 287 1.54 36.82 -0.43
C TYR A 287 1.39 38.18 0.30
N GLU A 288 0.31 38.93 0.06
CA GLU A 288 0.03 40.21 0.72
C GLU A 288 -0.43 40.05 2.18
N ASN A 289 -0.98 38.88 2.53
CA ASN A 289 -1.49 38.57 3.86
C ASN A 289 -0.42 37.98 4.80
N LEU A 290 0.77 37.66 4.27
CA LEU A 290 1.88 37.15 5.05
C LEU A 290 2.56 38.27 5.85
N PRO A 291 3.08 37.96 7.05
CA PRO A 291 3.84 38.92 7.84
C PRO A 291 5.12 39.36 7.12
N ARG A 292 5.72 40.46 7.60
CA ARG A 292 6.99 40.95 7.07
C ARG A 292 8.12 39.94 7.25
N VAL A 293 8.10 39.22 8.37
CA VAL A 293 9.08 38.22 8.77
C VAL A 293 8.36 36.93 9.16
N ILE A 294 8.91 35.79 8.76
CA ILE A 294 8.48 34.47 9.19
C ILE A 294 9.63 33.87 10.01
N ASP A 295 9.42 33.70 11.31
CA ASP A 295 10.47 33.23 12.21
C ASP A 295 10.79 31.76 11.96
N TYR A 296 9.74 30.96 11.73
CA TYR A 296 9.85 29.53 11.45
C TYR A 296 8.95 29.14 10.27
N VAL A 297 9.54 28.50 9.27
CA VAL A 297 8.79 27.66 8.32
C VAL A 297 8.92 26.23 8.78
N ILE A 298 7.82 25.51 8.92
CA ILE A 298 7.80 24.08 9.26
C ILE A 298 7.39 23.32 8.00
N LEU A 299 8.18 22.30 7.64
CA LEU A 299 7.82 21.35 6.58
C LEU A 299 7.55 19.99 7.24
N THR A 300 6.36 19.45 7.06
CA THR A 300 5.94 18.18 7.68
C THR A 300 6.64 16.99 7.06
N HIS A 301 6.65 16.90 5.73
CA HIS A 301 7.26 15.80 5.00
C HIS A 301 7.57 16.16 3.54
N ASN A 302 8.35 15.30 2.87
CA ASN A 302 8.91 15.58 1.54
C ASN A 302 8.00 15.15 0.37
N HIS A 303 6.75 15.61 0.33
CA HIS A 303 5.86 15.50 -0.83
C HIS A 303 5.69 16.84 -1.55
N GLN A 304 5.31 16.79 -2.83
CA GLN A 304 5.28 17.95 -3.73
C GLN A 304 4.33 19.08 -3.26
N ASP A 305 3.27 18.72 -2.56
CA ASP A 305 2.23 19.59 -2.00
C ASP A 305 2.52 20.06 -0.56
N HIS A 306 3.66 19.66 0.03
CA HIS A 306 4.13 20.19 1.32
C HIS A 306 5.47 20.93 1.17
N VAL A 307 6.26 20.59 0.15
CA VAL A 307 7.55 21.22 -0.19
C VAL A 307 7.47 21.87 -1.57
N MET A 308 6.72 22.97 -1.66
CA MET A 308 6.52 23.69 -2.91
C MET A 308 7.62 24.73 -3.17
N LEU A 309 8.58 24.41 -4.05
CA LEU A 309 9.71 25.31 -4.36
C LEU A 309 9.25 26.66 -4.93
N GLU A 310 8.14 26.70 -5.66
CA GLU A 310 7.54 27.94 -6.19
C GLU A 310 7.21 28.93 -5.07
N THR A 311 6.68 28.45 -3.95
CA THR A 311 6.38 29.28 -2.78
C THR A 311 7.64 29.52 -1.96
N LEU A 312 8.41 28.47 -1.65
CA LEU A 312 9.57 28.55 -0.76
C LEU A 312 10.63 29.55 -1.25
N LEU A 313 10.95 29.55 -2.55
CA LEU A 313 11.94 30.48 -3.10
C LEU A 313 11.48 31.93 -3.00
N GLN A 314 10.18 32.20 -3.18
CA GLN A 314 9.62 33.54 -3.04
C GLN A 314 9.62 34.01 -1.58
N LEU A 315 9.41 33.10 -0.62
CA LEU A 315 9.40 33.41 0.80
C LEU A 315 10.78 33.47 1.44
N ARG A 316 11.82 32.92 0.80
CA ARG A 316 13.16 32.76 1.37
C ARG A 316 13.73 34.03 2.00
N HIS A 317 13.46 35.19 1.44
CA HIS A 317 13.91 36.49 1.97
C HIS A 317 13.23 36.92 3.28
N LYS A 318 12.07 36.35 3.62
CA LYS A 318 11.30 36.61 4.84
C LYS A 318 11.59 35.59 5.95
N VAL A 319 12.08 34.41 5.59
CA VAL A 319 12.20 33.25 6.48
C VAL A 319 13.52 33.31 7.25
N LYS A 320 13.44 33.25 8.59
CA LYS A 320 14.63 33.12 9.44
C LYS A 320 15.13 31.67 9.50
N THR A 321 14.26 30.76 9.93
CA THR A 321 14.60 29.34 10.13
C THR A 321 13.62 28.43 9.40
N VAL A 322 14.12 27.39 8.74
CA VAL A 322 13.27 26.28 8.26
C VAL A 322 13.46 25.08 9.19
N VAL A 323 12.36 24.49 9.64
CA VAL A 323 12.33 23.28 10.46
C VAL A 323 11.87 22.12 9.58
N VAL A 324 12.64 21.04 9.57
CA VAL A 324 12.37 19.84 8.76
C VAL A 324 12.53 18.57 9.62
N PRO A 325 11.78 17.50 9.30
CA PRO A 325 12.01 16.21 9.92
C PRO A 325 13.37 15.65 9.52
N LYS A 326 13.96 14.85 10.41
CA LYS A 326 15.20 14.12 10.15
C LYS A 326 15.03 13.02 9.13
N SER A 327 15.87 13.00 8.10
CA SER A 327 15.86 11.92 7.09
C SER A 327 16.74 10.73 7.48
N ASN A 328 16.47 9.58 6.89
CA ASN A 328 17.38 8.44 6.90
C ASN A 328 18.58 8.75 6.00
N LYS A 329 19.76 8.88 6.61
CA LYS A 329 20.96 9.35 5.91
C LYS A 329 21.35 8.45 4.72
N GLY A 330 21.43 9.05 3.54
CA GLY A 330 22.02 8.43 2.36
C GLY A 330 21.17 7.35 1.71
N ILE A 331 19.86 7.32 1.93
CA ILE A 331 18.93 6.44 1.19
C ILE A 331 18.43 7.18 -0.05
N LEU A 332 18.45 6.54 -1.22
CA LEU A 332 18.05 7.17 -2.49
C LEU A 332 16.63 7.76 -2.45
N ILE A 333 15.68 7.04 -1.82
CA ILE A 333 14.27 7.44 -1.77
C ILE A 333 13.96 8.45 -0.66
N ASP A 334 14.94 8.76 0.20
CA ASP A 334 14.78 9.67 1.33
C ASP A 334 15.92 10.70 1.34
N PRO A 335 16.04 11.51 0.27
CA PRO A 335 17.09 12.51 0.18
C PRO A 335 16.91 13.55 1.29
N SER A 336 18.02 14.02 1.85
CA SER A 336 17.99 14.95 2.97
C SER A 336 17.39 16.31 2.55
N LEU A 337 16.22 16.65 3.11
CA LEU A 337 15.59 17.98 2.97
C LEU A 337 16.53 19.11 3.41
N LYS A 338 17.29 18.90 4.49
CA LYS A 338 18.24 19.92 5.01
C LYS A 338 19.30 20.31 3.98
N LEU A 339 20.04 19.33 3.46
CA LEU A 339 21.06 19.55 2.43
C LEU A 339 20.45 20.18 1.17
N MET A 340 19.27 19.73 0.75
CA MET A 340 18.55 20.30 -0.40
C MET A 340 18.24 21.79 -0.20
N LEU A 341 17.63 22.16 0.93
CA LEU A 341 17.27 23.54 1.26
C LEU A 341 18.50 24.45 1.35
N GLN A 342 19.61 23.95 1.91
CA GLN A 342 20.89 24.66 1.93
C GLN A 342 21.39 24.96 0.52
N GLN A 343 21.30 23.98 -0.40
CA GLN A 343 21.74 24.15 -1.78
C GLN A 343 20.90 25.16 -2.58
N ILE A 344 19.64 25.35 -2.20
CA ILE A 344 18.76 26.38 -2.79
C ILE A 344 18.72 27.68 -1.96
N GLY A 345 19.69 27.89 -1.06
CA GLY A 345 19.99 29.21 -0.47
C GLY A 345 19.29 29.55 0.84
N PHE A 346 18.61 28.62 1.52
CA PHE A 346 18.15 28.84 2.89
C PHE A 346 19.34 28.86 3.86
N ALA A 347 19.35 29.82 4.78
CA ALA A 347 20.51 30.09 5.63
C ALA A 347 20.51 29.28 6.94
N ASP A 348 19.38 29.20 7.64
CA ASP A 348 19.22 28.40 8.86
C ASP A 348 18.18 27.31 8.64
N ILE A 349 18.62 26.05 8.79
CA ILE A 349 17.76 24.87 8.68
C ILE A 349 18.01 23.99 9.91
N ARG A 350 16.94 23.79 10.68
CA ARG A 350 16.92 22.89 11.84
C ARG A 350 16.25 21.60 11.45
N GLU A 351 17.04 20.56 11.39
CA GLU A 351 16.54 19.19 11.30
C GLU A 351 16.31 18.70 12.72
N ILE A 352 15.09 18.22 13.01
CA ILE A 352 14.73 17.69 14.32
C ILE A 352 14.18 16.27 14.23
N ASP A 353 14.50 15.47 15.23
CA ASP A 353 14.00 14.09 15.37
C ASP A 353 12.67 14.05 16.14
N GLU A 354 12.02 12.89 16.15
CA GLU A 354 10.78 12.67 16.92
C GLU A 354 10.99 13.03 18.41
N LEU A 355 10.06 13.83 18.93
CA LEU A 355 10.03 14.36 20.31
C LEU A 355 11.16 15.36 20.66
N GLU A 356 11.98 15.78 19.70
CA GLU A 356 12.88 16.92 19.91
C GLU A 356 12.09 18.24 19.95
N VAL A 357 12.59 19.20 20.73
CA VAL A 357 11.89 20.46 21.05
C VAL A 357 12.74 21.67 20.65
N ILE A 358 12.12 22.62 19.96
CA ILE A 358 12.64 23.96 19.73
C ILE A 358 11.90 24.92 20.66
N ASN A 359 12.61 25.47 21.64
CA ASN A 359 12.05 26.46 22.56
C ASN A 359 11.89 27.82 21.86
N LEU A 360 10.75 28.47 22.11
CA LEU A 360 10.38 29.80 21.64
C LEU A 360 10.20 30.74 22.84
N THR A 361 10.05 32.04 22.58
CA THR A 361 9.89 33.06 23.62
C THR A 361 8.65 32.82 24.50
N ASP A 362 7.54 32.42 23.88
CA ASP A 362 6.23 32.23 24.50
C ASP A 362 5.68 30.81 24.30
N GLY A 363 6.56 29.82 24.04
CA GLY A 363 6.14 28.45 23.77
C GLY A 363 7.22 27.53 23.20
N TYR A 364 6.83 26.55 22.39
CA TYR A 364 7.74 25.60 21.75
C TYR A 364 7.15 24.97 20.47
N ILE A 365 8.03 24.40 19.65
CA ILE A 365 7.70 23.52 18.52
C ILE A 365 8.29 22.14 18.83
N THR A 366 7.54 21.06 18.65
CA THR A 366 8.09 19.70 18.74
C THR A 366 7.59 18.82 17.59
N ALA A 367 8.47 17.96 17.08
CA ALA A 367 8.11 16.95 16.09
C ALA A 367 7.49 15.73 16.79
N LEU A 368 6.40 15.23 16.23
CA LEU A 368 5.72 14.02 16.66
C LEU A 368 5.84 12.94 15.56
N PRO A 369 5.84 11.65 15.92
CA PRO A 369 5.93 10.58 14.94
C PRO A 369 4.80 10.64 13.91
N PHE A 370 5.16 10.57 12.63
CA PHE A 370 4.27 10.49 11.48
C PHE A 370 4.34 9.07 10.92
N LEU A 371 3.21 8.36 10.87
CA LEU A 371 3.14 7.00 10.33
C LEU A 371 2.31 6.92 9.04
N GLY A 372 2.64 5.93 8.20
CA GLY A 372 1.94 5.62 6.95
C GLY A 372 2.16 6.65 5.84
N GLU A 373 1.25 6.64 4.86
CA GLU A 373 1.18 7.58 3.70
C GLU A 373 2.40 7.53 2.74
N HIS A 374 3.52 6.93 3.11
CA HIS A 374 4.71 6.84 2.25
C HIS A 374 4.88 5.47 1.59
N GLY A 375 3.75 4.76 1.38
CA GLY A 375 3.72 3.48 0.68
C GLY A 375 4.62 2.41 1.29
N ASP A 376 4.80 2.38 2.61
CA ASP A 376 5.69 1.45 3.33
C ASP A 376 7.19 1.54 2.91
N LEU A 377 7.61 2.68 2.36
CA LEU A 377 9.02 2.95 2.08
C LEU A 377 9.75 3.42 3.34
N ASN A 378 11.05 3.12 3.43
CA ASN A 378 11.89 3.56 4.54
C ASN A 378 12.28 5.03 4.40
N ILE A 379 11.30 5.92 4.56
CA ILE A 379 11.45 7.38 4.51
C ILE A 379 11.34 7.90 5.93
N GLY A 380 12.40 8.51 6.45
CA GLY A 380 12.46 9.15 7.77
C GLY A 380 12.00 10.60 7.74
N ALA A 381 12.11 11.30 6.59
CA ALA A 381 11.78 12.72 6.45
C ALA A 381 10.27 13.03 6.47
N LYS A 382 9.60 12.68 7.57
CA LYS A 382 8.19 12.97 7.87
C LYS A 382 7.95 13.10 9.38
N ALA A 383 7.26 14.16 9.79
CA ALA A 383 6.84 14.39 11.15
C ALA A 383 5.54 15.22 11.18
N ALA A 384 4.68 14.93 12.16
CA ALA A 384 3.63 15.86 12.57
C ALA A 384 4.23 16.89 13.52
N TYR A 385 3.66 18.10 13.64
CA TYR A 385 4.23 19.13 14.49
C TYR A 385 3.21 19.65 15.50
N LEU A 386 3.60 19.59 16.78
CA LEU A 386 2.87 20.22 17.86
C LEU A 386 3.52 21.57 18.16
N VAL A 387 2.75 22.63 17.95
CA VAL A 387 3.12 24.01 18.29
C VAL A 387 2.36 24.38 19.55
N ASN A 388 3.08 24.69 20.63
CA ASN A 388 2.50 25.27 21.83
C ASN A 388 2.88 26.74 21.91
N LEU A 389 1.92 27.66 21.97
CA LEU A 389 2.15 29.09 22.14
C LEU A 389 1.17 29.66 23.15
N LYS A 390 1.64 30.44 24.12
CA LYS A 390 0.82 31.04 25.19
C LYS A 390 -0.10 30.01 25.89
N GLY A 391 0.43 28.80 26.07
CA GLY A 391 -0.28 27.68 26.69
C GLY A 391 -1.32 26.99 25.79
N ARG A 392 -1.40 27.33 24.49
CA ARG A 392 -2.31 26.72 23.51
C ARG A 392 -1.58 25.78 22.58
N SER A 393 -2.12 24.58 22.43
CA SER A 393 -1.53 23.46 21.70
C SER A 393 -2.24 23.24 20.36
N ILE A 394 -1.49 23.44 19.27
CA ILE A 394 -1.96 23.27 17.89
C ILE A 394 -1.14 22.15 17.23
N LEU A 395 -1.80 21.08 16.84
CA LEU A 395 -1.20 19.95 16.14
C LEU A 395 -1.47 20.04 14.63
N CYS A 396 -0.41 20.24 13.85
CA CYS A 396 -0.41 20.12 12.40
C CYS A 396 0.00 18.67 12.03
N ALA A 397 -0.97 17.81 11.74
CA ALA A 397 -0.72 16.39 11.50
C ALA A 397 -0.43 16.04 10.03
N ALA A 398 -0.64 16.98 9.09
CA ALA A 398 -0.61 16.76 7.64
C ALA A 398 -1.34 15.44 7.30
N ASP A 399 -0.72 14.60 6.50
CA ASP A 399 -1.31 13.35 6.01
C ASP A 399 -0.98 12.15 6.90
N SER A 400 -0.56 12.41 8.15
CA SER A 400 -0.26 11.35 9.10
C SER A 400 -1.40 10.35 9.19
N ASN A 401 -1.08 9.11 8.86
CA ASN A 401 -2.03 8.04 8.81
C ASN A 401 -2.04 7.33 10.16
N ASN A 402 -3.12 7.49 10.93
CA ASN A 402 -3.24 6.91 12.26
C ASN A 402 -3.48 5.38 12.22
N ILE A 403 -2.47 4.64 11.76
CA ILE A 403 -2.46 3.18 11.62
C ILE A 403 -2.14 2.47 12.95
N ALA A 404 -1.58 3.19 13.92
CA ALA A 404 -1.21 2.68 15.24
C ALA A 404 -1.71 3.62 16.34
N PRO A 405 -3.00 3.58 16.69
CA PRO A 405 -3.60 4.54 17.63
C PRO A 405 -2.88 4.60 18.98
N GLN A 406 -2.31 3.50 19.48
CA GLN A 406 -1.60 3.47 20.76
C GLN A 406 -0.47 4.51 20.85
N LEU A 407 0.16 4.85 19.71
CA LEU A 407 1.13 5.94 19.61
C LEU A 407 0.58 7.23 20.21
N TYR A 408 -0.61 7.65 19.80
CA TYR A 408 -1.20 8.91 20.23
C TYR A 408 -1.71 8.87 21.67
N SER A 409 -2.02 7.69 22.21
CA SER A 409 -2.25 7.54 23.65
C SER A 409 -0.99 7.83 24.47
N HIS A 410 0.18 7.41 23.99
CA HIS A 410 1.45 7.77 24.64
C HIS A 410 1.75 9.27 24.49
N LEU A 411 1.49 9.85 23.33
CA LEU A 411 1.68 11.28 23.11
C LEU A 411 0.76 12.12 24.01
N GLN A 412 -0.50 11.71 24.19
CA GLN A 412 -1.41 12.39 25.12
C GLN A 412 -0.92 12.31 26.58
N GLN A 413 -0.27 11.22 26.99
CA GLN A 413 0.32 11.13 28.33
C GLN A 413 1.49 12.11 28.54
N ILE A 414 2.22 12.43 27.47
CA ILE A 414 3.36 13.35 27.51
C ILE A 414 2.91 14.81 27.42
N PHE A 415 2.03 15.11 26.48
CA PHE A 415 1.67 16.49 26.12
C PHE A 415 0.30 16.95 26.66
N GLY A 416 -0.51 16.03 27.18
CA GLY A 416 -1.87 16.31 27.62
C GLY A 416 -2.86 16.39 26.45
N ASP A 417 -4.05 16.89 26.75
CA ASP A 417 -5.10 17.12 25.77
C ASP A 417 -4.70 18.30 24.86
N ILE A 418 -5.04 18.24 23.57
CA ILE A 418 -4.69 19.28 22.60
C ILE A 418 -5.84 20.31 22.43
N ASP A 419 -5.53 21.54 22.05
CA ASP A 419 -6.57 22.55 21.80
C ASP A 419 -7.09 22.44 20.36
N VAL A 420 -6.19 22.37 19.38
CA VAL A 420 -6.54 22.36 17.94
C VAL A 420 -5.83 21.22 17.22
N LEU A 421 -6.59 20.43 16.46
CA LEU A 421 -6.08 19.39 15.57
C LEU A 421 -6.36 19.75 14.10
N PHE A 422 -5.30 19.89 13.30
CA PHE A 422 -5.37 19.88 11.84
C PHE A 422 -4.99 18.50 11.33
N ILE A 423 -5.87 17.84 10.56
CA ILE A 423 -5.65 16.48 10.06
C ILE A 423 -6.03 16.34 8.58
N GLY A 424 -5.11 15.78 7.79
CA GLY A 424 -5.29 15.40 6.39
C GLY A 424 -6.13 14.15 6.26
N MET A 425 -7.09 14.18 5.32
CA MET A 425 -8.02 13.07 5.09
C MET A 425 -8.14 12.67 3.61
N GLU A 426 -7.06 12.84 2.83
CA GLU A 426 -6.92 12.20 1.52
C GLU A 426 -6.73 10.68 1.69
N CYS A 427 -7.81 9.98 2.05
CA CYS A 427 -7.76 8.56 2.40
C CYS A 427 -7.74 7.60 1.20
N GLU A 428 -7.55 8.12 -0.01
CA GLU A 428 -7.42 7.37 -1.26
C GLU A 428 -6.31 7.99 -2.13
N GLY A 429 -5.09 8.00 -1.62
CA GLY A 429 -3.95 8.57 -2.32
C GLY A 429 -3.42 7.64 -3.41
N ALA A 430 -2.52 8.13 -4.27
CA ALA A 430 -2.01 7.36 -5.40
C ALA A 430 -1.21 6.10 -4.98
N PRO A 431 -1.03 5.09 -5.86
CA PRO A 431 -0.01 4.07 -5.64
C PRO A 431 1.37 4.70 -5.46
N TYR A 432 2.19 4.18 -4.53
CA TYR A 432 3.50 4.78 -4.24
C TYR A 432 4.44 4.87 -5.47
N THR A 433 4.25 3.99 -6.44
CA THR A 433 5.01 4.01 -7.70
C THR A 433 4.70 5.22 -8.58
N TRP A 434 3.59 5.93 -8.34
CA TRP A 434 3.29 7.18 -9.04
C TRP A 434 4.28 8.28 -8.62
N ALA A 435 4.47 8.48 -7.31
CA ALA A 435 5.42 9.45 -6.80
C ALA A 435 6.87 8.95 -6.95
N TYR A 436 7.15 7.72 -6.51
CA TYR A 436 8.52 7.23 -6.33
C TYR A 436 9.01 6.27 -7.42
N GLY A 437 8.19 5.94 -8.42
CA GLY A 437 8.50 4.89 -9.40
C GLY A 437 9.81 5.11 -10.15
N ALA A 438 10.15 6.38 -10.45
CA ALA A 438 11.39 6.74 -11.13
C ALA A 438 12.65 6.39 -10.34
N LEU A 439 12.55 6.27 -9.01
CA LEU A 439 13.67 5.95 -8.11
C LEU A 439 13.86 4.45 -7.91
N LEU A 440 12.91 3.63 -8.36
CA LEU A 440 12.99 2.18 -8.23
C LEU A 440 13.85 1.58 -9.34
N THR A 441 14.82 0.76 -8.98
CA THR A 441 15.71 0.09 -9.94
C THR A 441 15.10 -1.20 -10.52
N ASN A 442 13.99 -1.67 -9.95
CA ASN A 442 13.26 -2.85 -10.39
C ASN A 442 11.81 -2.49 -10.75
N GLN A 443 11.30 -3.14 -11.79
CA GLN A 443 9.89 -3.02 -12.13
C GLN A 443 9.01 -3.62 -11.04
N VAL A 444 7.98 -2.88 -10.64
CA VAL A 444 7.01 -3.31 -9.63
C VAL A 444 5.74 -3.77 -10.34
N PRO A 445 5.33 -5.04 -10.20
CA PRO A 445 4.05 -5.50 -10.73
C PRO A 445 2.88 -4.65 -10.24
N ARG A 446 1.97 -4.28 -11.14
CA ARG A 446 0.81 -3.42 -10.82
C ARG A 446 0.00 -3.90 -9.61
N LYS A 447 -0.13 -5.21 -9.43
CA LYS A 447 -0.82 -5.80 -8.26
C LYS A 447 -0.13 -5.46 -6.94
N ILE A 448 1.21 -5.45 -6.91
CA ILE A 448 1.98 -5.06 -5.71
C ILE A 448 1.85 -3.55 -5.50
N ALA A 449 2.05 -2.75 -6.55
CA ALA A 449 1.91 -1.30 -6.49
C ALA A 449 0.53 -0.86 -5.94
N GLN A 450 -0.56 -1.56 -6.31
CA GLN A 450 -1.90 -1.26 -5.82
C GLN A 450 -2.14 -1.55 -4.33
N THR A 451 -1.28 -2.36 -3.69
CA THR A 451 -1.40 -2.66 -2.24
C THR A 451 -0.73 -1.63 -1.35
N ARG A 452 0.13 -0.78 -1.92
CA ARG A 452 0.95 0.21 -1.20
C ARG A 452 0.62 1.59 -1.76
N ARG A 453 -0.04 2.41 -0.96
CA ARG A 453 -0.60 3.69 -1.41
C ARG A 453 -0.17 4.83 -0.52
N LEU A 454 -0.34 6.04 -1.04
CA LEU A 454 -0.07 7.29 -0.35
C LEU A 454 -1.31 7.79 0.39
N ASP A 455 -1.97 6.89 1.12
CA ASP A 455 -3.24 7.23 1.77
C ASP A 455 -2.99 7.95 3.09
N GLY A 456 -3.71 9.05 3.33
CA GLY A 456 -3.87 9.68 4.64
C GLY A 456 -4.87 8.94 5.54
N SER A 457 -5.37 9.64 6.56
CA SER A 457 -6.34 9.07 7.51
C SER A 457 -7.77 9.04 6.96
N ASN A 458 -8.46 7.90 7.09
CA ASN A 458 -9.91 7.82 6.90
C ASN A 458 -10.67 8.20 8.19
N SER A 459 -12.00 8.18 8.16
CA SER A 459 -12.83 8.59 9.31
C SER A 459 -12.52 7.78 10.57
N SER A 460 -12.43 6.45 10.47
CA SER A 460 -12.15 5.59 11.62
C SER A 460 -10.81 5.92 12.28
N ARG A 461 -9.79 6.23 11.49
CA ARG A 461 -8.44 6.56 11.98
C ARG A 461 -8.39 7.96 12.57
N ALA A 462 -9.04 8.93 11.93
CA ALA A 462 -9.13 10.29 12.44
C ALA A 462 -9.98 10.38 13.72
N ILE A 463 -11.07 9.61 13.82
CA ILE A 463 -11.89 9.50 15.04
C ILE A 463 -11.07 8.93 16.20
N ALA A 464 -10.27 7.89 15.96
CA ALA A 464 -9.37 7.35 16.99
C ALA A 464 -8.37 8.39 17.47
N LEU A 465 -7.84 9.22 16.57
CA LEU A 465 -6.93 10.32 16.91
C LEU A 465 -7.62 11.35 17.81
N VAL A 466 -8.84 11.76 17.46
CA VAL A 466 -9.68 12.67 18.27
C VAL A 466 -9.96 12.08 19.65
N GLN A 467 -10.32 10.80 19.74
CA GLN A 467 -10.58 10.13 21.02
C GLN A 467 -9.36 10.11 21.95
N GLN A 468 -8.16 10.02 21.36
CA GLN A 468 -6.91 9.87 22.11
C GLN A 468 -6.33 11.20 22.54
N LEU A 469 -6.30 12.18 21.64
CA LEU A 469 -5.71 13.49 21.90
C LEU A 469 -6.70 14.50 22.50
N LYS A 470 -8.00 14.20 22.43
CA LYS A 470 -9.11 15.02 22.96
C LYS A 470 -9.04 16.51 22.56
N PRO A 471 -8.97 16.82 21.26
CA PRO A 471 -8.98 18.19 20.77
C PRO A 471 -10.27 18.92 21.14
N GLN A 472 -10.16 20.22 21.44
CA GLN A 472 -11.32 21.12 21.54
C GLN A 472 -11.84 21.53 20.16
N GLN A 473 -10.95 21.62 19.17
CA GLN A 473 -11.26 21.98 17.80
C GLN A 473 -10.58 21.02 16.80
N VAL A 474 -11.32 20.57 15.78
CA VAL A 474 -10.84 19.65 14.75
C VAL A 474 -11.07 20.21 13.36
N TYR A 475 -9.99 20.39 12.61
CA TYR A 475 -10.02 20.89 11.26
C TYR A 475 -9.50 19.85 10.28
N VAL A 476 -10.35 19.45 9.34
CA VAL A 476 -9.89 18.67 8.19
C VAL A 476 -9.26 19.62 7.19
N TYR A 477 -7.99 19.40 6.90
CA TYR A 477 -7.19 20.17 5.93
C TYR A 477 -6.44 19.20 5.00
N ALA A 478 -5.43 19.68 4.26
CA ALA A 478 -4.58 18.89 3.37
C ALA A 478 -5.38 17.99 2.40
N MET A 479 -6.50 18.49 1.90
CA MET A 479 -7.35 17.71 0.98
C MET A 479 -6.91 17.89 -0.47
N GLY A 480 -6.24 18.99 -0.79
CA GLY A 480 -5.95 19.39 -2.18
C GLY A 480 -7.21 19.84 -2.94
N GLN A 481 -8.17 20.42 -2.23
CA GLN A 481 -9.45 20.91 -2.78
C GLN A 481 -9.32 22.24 -3.51
N GLU A 482 -8.31 23.02 -3.16
CA GLU A 482 -8.13 24.37 -3.65
C GLU A 482 -7.78 24.38 -5.14
N PRO A 483 -8.46 25.19 -5.97
CA PRO A 483 -8.27 25.17 -7.41
C PRO A 483 -6.85 25.55 -7.83
N TRP A 484 -6.17 26.42 -7.07
CA TRP A 484 -4.78 26.82 -7.30
C TRP A 484 -3.76 25.72 -7.00
N LEU A 485 -4.17 24.53 -6.52
CA LEU A 485 -3.27 23.39 -6.31
C LEU A 485 -3.42 22.30 -7.39
N THR A 486 -4.48 22.35 -8.19
CA THR A 486 -4.80 21.29 -9.18
C THR A 486 -3.69 21.00 -10.18
N PHE A 487 -2.82 21.98 -10.44
CA PHE A 487 -1.66 21.84 -11.32
C PHE A 487 -0.60 20.84 -10.79
N ILE A 488 -0.57 20.55 -9.49
CA ILE A 488 0.42 19.65 -8.87
C ILE A 488 -0.21 18.37 -8.31
N THR A 489 -1.47 18.41 -7.89
CA THR A 489 -2.18 17.23 -7.34
C THR A 489 -3.10 16.55 -8.34
N SER A 490 -3.61 17.27 -9.34
CA SER A 490 -4.69 16.85 -10.25
C SER A 490 -6.03 16.49 -9.59
N ILE A 491 -6.18 16.78 -8.30
CA ILE A 491 -7.35 16.38 -7.51
C ILE A 491 -8.53 17.31 -7.79
N ILE A 492 -9.68 16.71 -8.10
CA ILE A 492 -10.97 17.40 -8.21
C ILE A 492 -12.01 16.51 -7.53
N TYR A 493 -12.53 16.96 -6.39
CA TYR A 493 -13.52 16.19 -5.64
C TYR A 493 -14.95 16.46 -6.10
N THR A 494 -15.76 15.42 -5.95
CA THR A 494 -17.23 15.49 -5.95
C THR A 494 -17.76 15.09 -4.56
N PRO A 495 -19.04 15.39 -4.24
CA PRO A 495 -19.66 14.92 -2.99
C PRO A 495 -19.56 13.39 -2.77
N GLU A 496 -19.45 12.61 -3.84
CA GLU A 496 -19.33 11.15 -3.83
C GLU A 496 -17.89 10.65 -3.68
N SER A 497 -16.90 11.53 -3.72
CA SER A 497 -15.50 11.15 -3.56
C SER A 497 -15.25 10.59 -2.15
N LEU A 498 -14.48 9.51 -2.05
CA LEU A 498 -14.32 8.79 -0.77
C LEU A 498 -13.75 9.69 0.33
N ALA A 499 -12.75 10.52 0.02
CA ALA A 499 -12.16 11.47 0.95
C ALA A 499 -13.19 12.48 1.50
N ILE A 500 -14.15 12.91 0.66
CA ILE A 500 -15.25 13.81 1.07
C ILE A 500 -16.23 13.09 2.00
N ILE A 501 -16.61 11.86 1.65
CA ILE A 501 -17.50 11.02 2.46
C ILE A 501 -16.87 10.73 3.83
N GLU A 502 -15.59 10.34 3.86
CA GLU A 502 -14.89 10.00 5.10
C GLU A 502 -14.65 11.23 5.99
N SER A 503 -14.29 12.37 5.42
CA SER A 503 -14.18 13.60 6.21
C SER A 503 -15.52 14.09 6.75
N ASN A 504 -16.63 13.93 6.01
CA ASN A 504 -17.97 14.24 6.54
C ASN A 504 -18.28 13.40 7.79
N LYS A 505 -17.94 12.10 7.79
CA LYS A 505 -18.14 11.22 8.96
C LYS A 505 -17.36 11.69 10.20
N LEU A 506 -16.14 12.19 10.01
CA LEU A 506 -15.36 12.75 11.13
C LEU A 506 -16.06 13.99 11.70
N ILE A 507 -16.49 14.92 10.83
CA ILE A 507 -17.19 16.14 11.25
C ILE A 507 -18.50 15.81 11.98
N GLU A 508 -19.29 14.87 11.46
CA GLU A 508 -20.51 14.37 12.13
C GLU A 508 -20.21 13.76 13.50
N TYR A 509 -19.13 12.98 13.61
CA TYR A 509 -18.68 12.44 14.90
C TYR A 509 -18.30 13.57 15.87
N CYS A 510 -17.48 14.53 15.45
CA CYS A 510 -17.07 15.65 16.30
C CYS A 510 -18.27 16.46 16.80
N HIS A 511 -19.24 16.76 15.93
CA HIS A 511 -20.48 17.43 16.32
C HIS A 511 -21.28 16.62 17.35
N SER A 512 -21.33 15.30 17.21
CA SER A 512 -22.00 14.43 18.20
C SER A 512 -21.33 14.42 19.58
N GLN A 513 -20.06 14.85 19.65
CA GLN A 513 -19.27 14.97 20.87
C GLN A 513 -19.11 16.44 21.32
N GLU A 514 -19.86 17.37 20.72
CA GLU A 514 -19.77 18.81 21.00
C GLU A 514 -18.37 19.42 20.75
N ILE A 515 -17.58 18.81 19.85
CA ILE A 515 -16.27 19.31 19.43
C ILE A 515 -16.47 20.25 18.23
N LEU A 516 -15.88 21.45 18.30
CA LEU A 516 -15.91 22.38 17.18
C LEU A 516 -15.16 21.75 15.99
N SER A 517 -15.81 21.63 14.84
CA SER A 517 -15.13 21.01 13.70
C SER A 517 -15.55 21.59 12.36
N LYS A 518 -14.61 21.60 11.41
CA LYS A 518 -14.84 22.09 10.05
C LYS A 518 -13.88 21.42 9.06
N ARG A 519 -14.35 21.11 7.85
CA ARG A 519 -13.46 20.88 6.72
C ARG A 519 -13.14 22.22 6.06
N LEU A 520 -11.86 22.58 6.05
CA LEU A 520 -11.40 23.87 5.59
C LEU A 520 -11.38 23.93 4.05
N TYR A 521 -11.69 25.12 3.53
CA TYR A 521 -11.71 25.40 2.09
C TYR A 521 -11.61 26.91 1.89
N GLY A 522 -10.66 27.37 1.07
CA GLY A 522 -10.37 28.80 0.90
C GLY A 522 -9.49 29.33 2.04
N CYS A 523 -9.97 30.35 2.76
CA CYS A 523 -9.31 30.87 3.95
C CYS A 523 -10.17 30.71 5.21
N GLU A 524 -9.53 30.51 6.35
CA GLU A 524 -10.18 30.51 7.67
C GLU A 524 -9.27 31.21 8.68
N GLU A 525 -9.87 31.79 9.71
CA GLU A 525 -9.17 32.48 10.78
C GLU A 525 -9.72 32.06 12.15
N ILE A 526 -8.82 31.72 13.06
CA ILE A 526 -9.12 31.19 14.39
C ILE A 526 -8.32 32.00 15.41
N PHE A 527 -8.97 32.36 16.53
CA PHE A 527 -8.33 33.06 17.64
C PHE A 527 -8.44 32.22 18.91
N LEU A 528 -7.32 31.97 19.58
CA LEU A 528 -7.24 31.22 20.83
C LEU A 528 -6.81 32.14 21.96
N THR A 529 -7.69 32.36 22.94
CA THR A 529 -7.39 33.18 24.12
C THR A 529 -6.24 32.54 24.92
N PRO A 530 -5.24 33.29 25.42
CA PRO A 530 -4.13 32.72 26.19
C PRO A 530 -4.61 31.90 27.40
N ASN A 531 -3.86 30.85 27.76
CA ASN A 531 -4.08 30.12 29.01
C ASN A 531 -2.95 30.44 29.99
N THR A 532 -3.28 31.11 31.11
CA THR A 532 -2.30 31.56 32.12
C THR A 532 -1.91 30.49 33.12
N GLN A 533 -2.46 29.27 33.04
CA GLN A 533 -1.88 28.14 33.76
C GLN A 533 -0.61 27.68 33.04
N PRO A 534 0.60 27.85 33.62
CA PRO A 534 1.80 27.31 33.02
C PRO A 534 1.63 25.79 32.89
N SER A 535 1.69 25.27 31.67
CA SER A 535 1.84 23.84 31.48
C SER A 535 3.13 23.42 32.20
N LEU A 536 2.98 22.68 33.29
CA LEU A 536 4.07 22.09 34.10
C LEU A 536 5.03 21.18 33.27
N ILE A 537 4.78 21.05 31.97
CA ILE A 537 5.47 20.15 31.04
C ILE A 537 6.93 20.58 30.85
N LEU A 538 7.24 21.88 30.86
CA LEU A 538 8.65 22.34 30.78
C LEU A 538 9.50 21.93 31.99
N ALA A 539 8.89 21.63 33.15
CA ALA A 539 9.62 21.14 34.32
C ALA A 539 9.91 19.62 34.28
N ASN A 540 9.12 18.86 33.50
CA ASN A 540 9.26 17.41 33.35
C ASN A 540 10.00 16.99 32.08
N ILE A 541 10.19 17.88 31.10
CA ILE A 541 11.20 17.72 30.04
C ILE A 541 12.57 18.18 30.59
N LYS A 542 12.97 17.65 31.75
CA LYS A 542 14.39 17.57 32.07
C LYS A 542 14.89 16.35 31.30
N THR A 543 15.75 16.58 30.32
CA THR A 543 16.71 15.58 29.85
C THR A 543 17.20 14.80 31.08
N PRO A 544 17.07 13.47 31.13
CA PRO A 544 17.64 12.71 32.22
C PRO A 544 19.12 13.04 32.29
N SER A 545 19.54 13.73 33.34
CA SER A 545 20.94 13.96 33.67
C SER A 545 21.53 12.63 34.15
N LEU A 546 21.74 11.71 33.21
CA LEU A 546 22.67 10.61 33.36
C LEU A 546 23.84 11.00 32.47
N LEU A 547 24.92 11.50 33.08
CA LEU A 547 26.30 11.58 32.58
C LEU A 547 27.07 12.73 33.26
N GLN A 548 27.11 12.76 34.59
CA GLN A 548 28.26 13.27 35.34
C GLN A 548 28.44 12.40 36.59
N GLY A 549 29.51 11.62 36.60
CA GLY A 549 29.83 10.64 37.63
C GLY A 549 30.90 9.69 37.12
N GLU A 550 32.15 10.03 37.44
CA GLU A 550 33.37 9.29 37.15
C GLU A 550 33.33 7.84 37.66
N GLY A 551 34.04 6.94 36.97
CA GLY A 551 34.40 5.63 37.50
C GLY A 551 34.04 4.48 36.57
N TRP A 552 35.04 3.98 35.84
CA TRP A 552 34.97 2.71 35.13
C TRP A 552 34.58 1.58 36.09
N GLY A 553 33.40 1.01 35.86
CA GLY A 553 32.85 -0.12 36.60
C GLY A 553 31.50 -0.51 36.00
N GLY A 554 31.48 -0.71 34.67
CA GLY A 554 30.26 -0.95 33.91
C GLY A 554 29.59 -2.26 34.32
N VAL A 555 28.45 -2.16 34.98
CA VAL A 555 27.42 -3.19 34.88
C VAL A 555 26.84 -3.07 33.48
N THR A 556 27.43 -3.77 32.51
CA THR A 556 26.86 -3.93 31.18
C THR A 556 25.47 -4.57 31.33
N SER A 557 24.46 -4.07 30.62
CA SER A 557 23.15 -4.74 30.61
C SER A 557 23.29 -6.17 30.08
N ILE A 558 22.36 -7.06 30.42
CA ILE A 558 22.38 -8.43 29.90
C ILE A 558 22.39 -8.44 28.37
N GLN A 559 21.65 -7.52 27.73
CA GLN A 559 21.67 -7.34 26.28
C GLN A 559 23.05 -6.93 25.76
N SER A 560 23.77 -6.03 26.46
CA SER A 560 25.12 -5.64 26.06
C SER A 560 26.11 -6.80 26.16
N LEU A 561 26.04 -7.63 27.21
CA LEU A 561 26.87 -8.82 27.34
C LEU A 561 26.54 -9.85 26.24
N LEU A 562 25.26 -10.05 25.92
CA LEU A 562 24.84 -10.96 24.85
C LEU A 562 25.26 -10.49 23.47
N SER A 563 25.17 -9.18 23.19
CA SER A 563 25.69 -8.58 21.97
C SER A 563 27.21 -8.72 21.88
N GLU A 564 27.94 -8.55 22.98
CA GLU A 564 29.38 -8.77 23.02
C GLU A 564 29.74 -10.24 22.73
N LEU A 565 29.04 -11.20 23.36
CA LEU A 565 29.22 -12.62 23.08
C LEU A 565 28.94 -12.95 21.61
N GLN A 566 27.86 -12.41 21.05
CA GLN A 566 27.49 -12.62 19.65
C GLN A 566 28.53 -12.02 18.69
N ASN A 567 29.06 -10.83 18.99
CA ASN A 567 30.13 -10.21 18.20
C ASN A 567 31.44 -11.01 18.25
N LEU A 568 31.67 -11.75 19.33
CA LEU A 568 32.80 -12.67 19.48
C LEU A 568 32.50 -14.08 18.94
N ASP A 569 31.36 -14.27 18.27
CA ASP A 569 30.86 -15.54 17.74
C ASP A 569 30.75 -16.64 18.82
N ILE A 570 30.54 -16.21 20.07
CA ILE A 570 30.29 -17.06 21.22
C ILE A 570 28.78 -17.29 21.31
N ARG A 571 28.35 -18.50 20.95
CA ARG A 571 26.93 -18.88 21.04
C ARG A 571 26.61 -19.44 22.40
N ILE A 572 25.54 -18.96 23.02
CA ILE A 572 25.01 -19.50 24.26
C ILE A 572 23.57 -19.97 24.08
N TRP A 573 23.20 -21.08 24.71
CA TRP A 573 21.84 -21.63 24.66
C TRP A 573 21.52 -22.43 25.92
N LEU A 574 20.24 -22.69 26.16
CA LEU A 574 19.78 -23.59 27.22
C LEU A 574 19.58 -24.98 26.63
N GLU A 575 20.06 -26.00 27.34
CA GLU A 575 19.81 -27.40 27.03
C GLU A 575 18.72 -27.94 27.98
N ASP A 576 17.62 -28.42 27.42
CA ASP A 576 16.48 -28.94 28.18
C ASP A 576 16.86 -30.29 28.82
N THR A 577 16.94 -30.30 30.15
CA THR A 577 17.03 -31.53 30.94
C THR A 577 16.02 -31.45 32.08
N GLU A 578 15.40 -32.58 32.44
CA GLU A 578 14.17 -32.70 33.25
C GLU A 578 14.23 -32.18 34.71
N SER A 579 15.15 -31.31 35.08
CA SER A 579 15.13 -30.71 36.43
C SER A 579 15.82 -29.35 36.59
N ILE A 580 16.81 -28.95 35.78
CA ILE A 580 17.45 -27.61 35.87
C ILE A 580 18.00 -27.19 34.48
N PRO A 581 17.66 -26.00 33.93
CA PRO A 581 18.17 -25.55 32.63
C PRO A 581 19.70 -25.36 32.68
N LYS A 582 20.42 -26.06 31.81
CA LYS A 582 21.88 -25.94 31.69
C LYS A 582 22.26 -24.97 30.60
N LEU A 583 22.90 -23.86 30.97
CA LEU A 583 23.51 -22.91 30.03
C LEU A 583 24.74 -23.55 29.36
N ARG A 584 24.68 -23.67 28.04
CA ARG A 584 25.78 -24.10 27.16
C ARG A 584 26.36 -22.92 26.43
N CYS A 585 27.63 -23.02 26.11
CA CYS A 585 28.40 -22.00 25.44
C CYS A 585 29.33 -22.68 24.42
N ASN A 586 29.27 -22.27 23.15
CA ASN A 586 30.21 -22.64 22.12
C ASN A 586 31.01 -21.40 21.74
N ALA A 587 32.32 -21.44 21.98
CA ALA A 587 33.23 -20.33 21.69
C ALA A 587 34.37 -20.82 20.78
N PRO A 588 34.77 -20.05 19.76
CA PRO A 588 35.96 -20.36 18.97
C PRO A 588 37.22 -20.44 19.86
N LYS A 589 38.19 -21.26 19.45
CA LYS A 589 39.38 -21.58 20.26
C LYS A 589 40.19 -20.31 20.55
N GLY A 590 40.36 -19.97 21.83
CA GLY A 590 41.14 -18.82 22.28
C GLY A 590 40.36 -17.50 22.45
N VAL A 591 39.07 -17.46 22.08
CA VAL A 591 38.24 -16.24 22.14
C VAL A 591 37.60 -16.04 23.52
N LEU A 592 37.35 -17.14 24.26
CA LEU A 592 36.79 -17.07 25.61
C LEU A 592 37.87 -16.67 26.63
N THR A 593 38.07 -15.37 26.82
CA THR A 593 39.05 -14.83 27.77
C THR A 593 38.68 -15.16 29.22
N PRO A 594 39.65 -15.19 30.17
CA PRO A 594 39.35 -15.41 31.59
C PRO A 594 38.34 -14.42 32.17
N HIS A 595 38.36 -13.17 31.69
CA HIS A 595 37.43 -12.13 32.09
C HIS A 595 36.00 -12.42 31.61
N LEU A 596 35.81 -12.75 30.32
CA LEU A 596 34.50 -13.14 29.78
C LEU A 596 33.96 -14.41 30.46
N LYS A 597 34.83 -15.36 30.75
CA LYS A 597 34.45 -16.60 31.45
C LYS A 597 33.95 -16.31 32.87
N ALA A 598 34.57 -15.35 33.58
CA ALA A 598 34.10 -14.91 34.88
C ALA A 598 32.75 -14.19 34.79
N GLN A 599 32.56 -13.28 33.82
CA GLN A 599 31.28 -12.59 33.61
C GLN A 599 30.13 -13.54 33.27
N LEU A 600 30.38 -14.55 32.41
CA LEU A 600 29.40 -15.59 32.08
C LEU A 600 29.03 -16.46 33.29
N GLN A 601 29.97 -16.69 34.22
CA GLN A 601 29.72 -17.46 35.43
C GLN A 601 28.95 -16.66 36.48
N GLU A 602 29.34 -15.40 36.69
CA GLU A 602 28.73 -14.49 37.67
C GLU A 602 27.28 -14.15 37.27
N ARG A 603 27.04 -13.89 35.98
CA ARG A 603 25.73 -13.46 35.46
C ARG A 603 24.89 -14.58 34.88
N LYS A 604 25.29 -15.83 35.11
CA LYS A 604 24.59 -17.03 34.64
C LYS A 604 23.07 -17.02 34.95
N PRO A 605 22.59 -16.58 36.14
CA PRO A 605 21.15 -16.53 36.43
C PRO A 605 20.40 -15.56 35.51
N GLU A 606 20.91 -14.34 35.32
CA GLU A 606 20.32 -13.32 34.43
C GLU A 606 20.31 -13.76 32.97
N ILE A 607 21.35 -14.47 32.52
CA ILE A 607 21.42 -15.00 31.15
C ILE A 607 20.36 -16.08 30.94
N ILE A 608 20.17 -16.97 31.93
CA ILE A 608 19.14 -18.01 31.86
C ILE A 608 17.75 -17.37 31.82
N GLU A 609 17.48 -16.41 32.70
CA GLU A 609 16.21 -15.69 32.73
C GLU A 609 15.92 -14.94 31.42
N PHE A 610 16.93 -14.27 30.87
CA PHE A 610 16.82 -13.58 29.59
C PHE A 610 16.53 -14.56 28.43
N LEU A 611 17.28 -15.67 28.33
CA LEU A 611 17.07 -16.66 27.27
C LEU A 611 15.71 -17.37 27.40
N GLN A 612 15.21 -17.55 28.63
CA GLN A 612 13.83 -18.01 28.87
C GLN A 612 12.79 -16.95 28.48
N SER A 613 13.07 -15.66 28.67
CA SER A 613 12.16 -14.57 28.28
C SER A 613 12.07 -14.38 26.75
N CYS A 614 13.17 -14.58 26.02
CA CYS A 614 13.19 -14.56 24.56
C CYS A 614 12.51 -15.78 23.91
N GLN A 615 12.20 -16.81 24.69
CA GLN A 615 11.39 -17.95 24.25
C GLN A 615 9.88 -17.70 24.45
N GLN A 616 9.43 -16.48 24.79
CA GLN A 616 8.00 -16.17 24.83
C GLN A 616 7.38 -16.04 23.42
N PRO A 617 6.12 -16.48 23.22
CA PRO A 617 5.55 -16.72 21.90
C PRO A 617 5.10 -15.40 21.23
N LYS A 618 5.17 -15.33 19.88
CA LYS A 618 4.32 -14.43 19.07
C LYS A 618 2.92 -14.46 19.67
N LEU A 619 2.32 -13.31 20.00
CA LEU A 619 0.95 -13.18 20.54
C LEU A 619 0.07 -14.25 19.88
N ALA A 620 -0.23 -15.30 20.65
CA ALA A 620 -0.95 -16.45 20.13
C ALA A 620 -2.33 -15.96 19.73
N ILE A 621 -2.77 -16.32 18.52
CA ILE A 621 -4.17 -16.08 18.13
C ILE A 621 -5.04 -16.79 19.17
N ASP A 622 -5.90 -16.03 19.83
CA ASP A 622 -6.89 -16.56 20.75
C ASP A 622 -7.97 -17.29 19.94
N TRP A 623 -7.73 -18.56 19.63
CA TRP A 623 -8.65 -19.37 18.85
C TRP A 623 -9.99 -19.61 19.55
N GLU A 624 -10.07 -19.45 20.88
CA GLU A 624 -11.32 -19.53 21.61
C GLU A 624 -12.19 -18.31 21.26
N GLN A 625 -11.62 -17.11 21.30
CA GLN A 625 -12.31 -15.89 20.87
C GLN A 625 -12.67 -15.95 19.37
N GLU A 626 -11.73 -16.35 18.52
CA GLU A 626 -11.91 -16.36 17.06
C GLU A 626 -12.96 -17.38 16.56
N THR A 627 -13.27 -18.40 17.36
CA THR A 627 -14.24 -19.46 17.04
C THR A 627 -15.56 -19.35 17.81
N THR A 628 -15.73 -18.27 18.57
CA THR A 628 -16.97 -18.00 19.31
C THR A 628 -17.97 -17.27 18.43
N LEU A 629 -19.13 -17.90 18.19
CA LEU A 629 -20.26 -17.26 17.50
C LEU A 629 -20.90 -16.20 18.41
N ASP A 630 -21.07 -14.99 17.90
CA ASP A 630 -21.74 -13.88 18.60
C ASP A 630 -23.00 -14.36 19.34
N SER A 631 -23.02 -14.15 20.66
CA SER A 631 -24.09 -14.57 21.57
C SER A 631 -25.48 -14.02 21.20
N THR A 632 -25.55 -12.91 20.46
CA THR A 632 -26.81 -12.29 20.00
C THR A 632 -27.48 -13.05 18.86
N ILE A 633 -26.77 -13.98 18.21
CA ILE A 633 -27.31 -14.82 17.15
C ILE A 633 -28.08 -15.97 17.80
N ILE A 634 -29.38 -15.73 17.99
CA ILE A 634 -30.34 -16.65 18.60
C ILE A 634 -31.44 -16.92 17.56
N PRO A 635 -31.63 -18.18 17.12
CA PRO A 635 -32.69 -18.50 16.18
C PRO A 635 -34.08 -18.36 16.81
N PRO A 636 -35.11 -17.99 16.03
CA PRO A 636 -36.49 -17.96 16.49
C PRO A 636 -36.98 -19.38 16.78
N SER A 637 -38.11 -19.51 17.50
CA SER A 637 -38.69 -20.81 17.86
C SER A 637 -38.81 -21.74 16.64
N PRO A 638 -38.55 -23.06 16.79
CA PRO A 638 -38.53 -23.99 15.67
C PRO A 638 -39.84 -23.98 14.90
N SER A 639 -39.81 -23.58 13.63
CA SER A 639 -40.90 -23.76 12.67
C SER A 639 -40.54 -24.87 11.69
N ALA A 640 -41.52 -25.65 11.24
CA ALA A 640 -41.29 -26.63 10.18
C ALA A 640 -40.70 -25.94 8.94
N LEU A 641 -39.58 -26.46 8.42
CA LEU A 641 -38.99 -25.94 7.19
C LEU A 641 -39.94 -26.20 6.02
N PRO A 642 -40.11 -25.24 5.10
CA PRO A 642 -41.01 -25.40 3.97
C PRO A 642 -40.50 -26.52 3.03
N SER A 643 -41.44 -27.23 2.39
CA SER A 643 -41.15 -28.32 1.44
C SER A 643 -40.52 -27.85 0.12
N SER A 644 -40.56 -26.53 -0.16
CA SER A 644 -39.96 -25.89 -1.32
C SER A 644 -39.56 -24.45 -0.99
N TYR A 645 -38.46 -23.96 -1.56
CA TYR A 645 -37.98 -22.59 -1.38
C TYR A 645 -38.33 -21.72 -2.59
N SER A 646 -38.78 -20.49 -2.36
CA SER A 646 -39.10 -19.51 -3.42
C SER A 646 -37.97 -18.51 -3.64
N SER A 647 -37.18 -18.23 -2.60
CA SER A 647 -36.08 -17.26 -2.63
C SER A 647 -34.83 -17.82 -1.97
N LEU A 648 -33.70 -17.85 -2.70
CA LEU A 648 -32.43 -18.33 -2.18
C LEU A 648 -31.37 -17.25 -2.22
N LEU A 649 -30.54 -17.14 -1.18
CA LEU A 649 -29.35 -16.30 -1.19
C LEU A 649 -28.14 -17.14 -1.59
N LEU A 650 -27.43 -16.73 -2.63
CA LEU A 650 -26.12 -17.25 -3.00
C LEU A 650 -25.06 -16.18 -2.78
N THR A 651 -24.01 -16.54 -2.04
CA THR A 651 -22.82 -15.71 -1.90
C THR A 651 -21.70 -16.22 -2.81
N GLY A 652 -20.89 -15.32 -3.34
CA GLY A 652 -19.77 -15.70 -4.20
C GLY A 652 -20.15 -16.13 -5.62
N ALA A 653 -21.30 -15.68 -6.14
CA ALA A 653 -21.78 -15.98 -7.50
C ALA A 653 -20.82 -15.52 -8.62
N THR A 654 -19.88 -14.63 -8.32
CA THR A 654 -18.84 -14.15 -9.24
C THR A 654 -17.49 -14.87 -9.07
N GLY A 655 -17.42 -15.89 -8.23
CA GLY A 655 -16.29 -16.83 -8.14
C GLY A 655 -16.55 -18.09 -8.96
N PHE A 656 -15.50 -18.89 -9.19
CA PHE A 656 -15.57 -20.08 -10.04
C PHE A 656 -16.67 -21.07 -9.59
N ILE A 657 -16.56 -21.65 -8.39
CA ILE A 657 -17.57 -22.60 -7.88
C ILE A 657 -18.96 -21.94 -7.78
N GLY A 658 -19.02 -20.66 -7.39
CA GLY A 658 -20.28 -19.96 -7.20
C GLY A 658 -21.03 -19.71 -8.51
N ALA A 659 -20.33 -19.48 -9.62
CA ALA A 659 -20.94 -19.32 -10.94
C ALA A 659 -21.58 -20.63 -11.43
N PHE A 660 -20.90 -21.77 -11.26
CA PHE A 660 -21.46 -23.08 -11.59
C PHE A 660 -22.57 -23.51 -10.63
N LEU A 661 -22.46 -23.14 -9.35
CA LEU A 661 -23.53 -23.36 -8.36
C LEU A 661 -24.77 -22.53 -8.68
N LEU A 662 -24.61 -21.28 -9.12
CA LEU A 662 -25.70 -20.43 -9.59
C LEU A 662 -26.42 -21.10 -10.77
N ARG A 663 -25.68 -21.54 -11.80
CA ARG A 663 -26.24 -22.29 -12.94
C ARG A 663 -27.02 -23.52 -12.48
N GLU A 664 -26.45 -24.33 -11.60
CA GLU A 664 -27.10 -25.55 -11.13
C GLU A 664 -28.37 -25.26 -10.32
N LEU A 665 -28.36 -24.24 -9.46
CA LEU A 665 -29.54 -23.81 -8.70
C LEU A 665 -30.65 -23.29 -9.63
N LEU A 666 -30.30 -22.52 -10.66
CA LEU A 666 -31.25 -22.06 -11.67
C LEU A 666 -31.87 -23.22 -12.44
N ASN A 667 -31.08 -24.23 -12.80
CA ASN A 667 -31.56 -25.40 -13.55
C ASN A 667 -32.37 -26.39 -12.71
N LYS A 668 -32.10 -26.51 -11.41
CA LYS A 668 -32.68 -27.56 -10.54
C LYS A 668 -33.77 -27.06 -9.59
N THR A 669 -34.03 -25.77 -9.57
CA THR A 669 -35.08 -25.16 -8.73
C THR A 669 -35.90 -24.19 -9.57
N THR A 670 -37.03 -23.71 -9.03
CA THR A 670 -37.83 -22.61 -9.60
C THR A 670 -37.63 -21.29 -8.85
N ALA A 671 -36.76 -21.27 -7.84
CA ALA A 671 -36.58 -20.14 -6.93
C ALA A 671 -35.81 -18.95 -7.55
N SER A 672 -36.07 -17.74 -7.07
CA SER A 672 -35.26 -16.56 -7.42
C SER A 672 -33.97 -16.51 -6.60
N VAL A 673 -32.83 -16.43 -7.29
CA VAL A 673 -31.50 -16.48 -6.70
C VAL A 673 -30.97 -15.07 -6.44
N TYR A 674 -31.00 -14.67 -5.18
CA TYR A 674 -30.40 -13.44 -4.68
C TYR A 674 -28.89 -13.60 -4.63
N CYS A 675 -28.15 -12.79 -5.36
CA CYS A 675 -26.69 -12.90 -5.47
C CYS A 675 -26.02 -11.73 -4.75
N LEU A 676 -25.37 -11.98 -3.61
CA LEU A 676 -24.61 -10.95 -2.90
C LEU A 676 -23.30 -10.64 -3.64
N ILE A 677 -23.19 -9.44 -4.21
CA ILE A 677 -22.05 -8.99 -5.01
C ILE A 677 -21.47 -7.69 -4.45
N LYS A 678 -20.15 -7.69 -4.27
CA LYS A 678 -19.39 -6.46 -4.03
C LYS A 678 -19.31 -5.65 -5.32
N ALA A 679 -20.03 -4.54 -5.38
CA ALA A 679 -20.09 -3.62 -6.50
C ALA A 679 -20.47 -2.21 -6.00
N ASN A 680 -20.29 -1.18 -6.84
CA ASN A 680 -20.65 0.19 -6.48
C ASN A 680 -22.16 0.44 -6.59
N ASN A 681 -22.82 -0.25 -7.52
CA ASN A 681 -24.24 -0.14 -7.76
C ASN A 681 -24.80 -1.44 -8.35
N LEU A 682 -26.13 -1.48 -8.49
CA LEU A 682 -26.87 -2.66 -8.93
C LEU A 682 -26.52 -3.04 -10.38
N GLU A 683 -26.37 -2.06 -11.27
CA GLU A 683 -26.09 -2.30 -12.68
C GLU A 683 -24.74 -3.01 -12.87
N ILE A 684 -23.69 -2.54 -12.19
CA ILE A 684 -22.37 -3.17 -12.19
C ILE A 684 -22.45 -4.58 -11.59
N ALA A 685 -23.25 -4.77 -10.53
CA ALA A 685 -23.45 -6.10 -9.94
C ALA A 685 -24.07 -7.08 -10.95
N THR A 686 -25.12 -6.66 -11.67
CA THR A 686 -25.78 -7.43 -12.73
C THR A 686 -24.80 -7.78 -13.84
N GLN A 687 -24.12 -6.77 -14.40
CA GLN A 687 -23.15 -6.95 -15.48
C GLN A 687 -22.03 -7.92 -15.07
N ARG A 688 -21.55 -7.84 -13.83
CA ARG A 688 -20.50 -8.73 -13.32
C ARG A 688 -20.95 -10.18 -13.23
N ILE A 689 -22.19 -10.45 -12.80
CA ILE A 689 -22.73 -11.82 -12.76
C ILE A 689 -22.85 -12.38 -14.19
N ILE A 690 -23.50 -11.63 -15.08
CA ILE A 690 -23.70 -12.04 -16.49
C ILE A 690 -22.35 -12.30 -17.16
N LYS A 691 -21.42 -11.36 -17.03
CA LYS A 691 -20.07 -11.48 -17.58
C LYS A 691 -19.35 -12.72 -17.03
N THR A 692 -19.44 -12.98 -15.73
CA THR A 692 -18.81 -14.17 -15.13
C THR A 692 -19.37 -15.47 -15.73
N LEU A 693 -20.70 -15.56 -15.87
CA LEU A 693 -21.34 -16.73 -16.48
C LEU A 693 -20.99 -16.88 -17.96
N GLN A 694 -20.87 -15.76 -18.71
CA GLN A 694 -20.43 -15.75 -20.11
C GLN A 694 -18.97 -16.18 -20.26
N ASP A 695 -18.08 -15.62 -19.44
CA ASP A 695 -16.65 -15.95 -19.44
C ASP A 695 -16.44 -17.44 -19.14
N TYR A 696 -17.31 -18.04 -18.32
CA TYR A 696 -17.33 -19.48 -18.04
C TYR A 696 -18.22 -20.30 -18.99
N GLN A 697 -18.75 -19.73 -20.06
CA GLN A 697 -19.57 -20.42 -21.08
C GLN A 697 -20.82 -21.11 -20.52
N ILE A 698 -21.44 -20.51 -19.51
CA ILE A 698 -22.60 -21.04 -18.78
C ILE A 698 -23.76 -20.03 -18.65
N TRP A 699 -23.73 -18.95 -19.42
CA TRP A 699 -24.83 -17.99 -19.49
C TRP A 699 -25.95 -18.49 -20.40
N ASP A 700 -27.19 -18.40 -19.93
CA ASP A 700 -28.42 -18.59 -20.70
C ASP A 700 -29.33 -17.39 -20.42
N SER A 701 -29.91 -16.78 -21.46
CA SER A 701 -30.75 -15.59 -21.30
C SER A 701 -32.02 -15.87 -20.48
N SER A 702 -32.49 -17.12 -20.44
CA SER A 702 -33.63 -17.55 -19.61
C SER A 702 -33.37 -17.43 -18.10
N TYR A 703 -32.11 -17.28 -17.68
CA TYR A 703 -31.76 -17.09 -16.28
C TYR A 703 -32.02 -15.68 -15.75
N SER A 704 -32.13 -14.69 -16.64
CA SER A 704 -32.10 -13.26 -16.28
C SER A 704 -33.15 -12.89 -15.23
N ASP A 705 -34.40 -13.33 -15.42
CA ASP A 705 -35.52 -12.97 -14.54
C ASP A 705 -35.42 -13.57 -13.13
N ARG A 706 -34.57 -14.59 -12.96
CA ARG A 706 -34.39 -15.31 -11.69
C ARG A 706 -33.13 -14.91 -10.95
N ILE A 707 -32.24 -14.10 -11.53
CA ILE A 707 -31.05 -13.61 -10.86
C ILE A 707 -31.36 -12.23 -10.27
N ILE A 708 -31.30 -12.11 -8.94
CA ILE A 708 -31.58 -10.86 -8.23
C ILE A 708 -30.27 -10.37 -7.57
N PRO A 709 -29.54 -9.42 -8.17
CA PRO A 709 -28.29 -8.95 -7.61
C PRO A 709 -28.52 -8.11 -6.35
N ILE A 710 -27.70 -8.34 -5.31
CA ILE A 710 -27.71 -7.58 -4.06
C ILE A 710 -26.33 -6.99 -3.86
N VAL A 711 -26.26 -5.66 -3.87
CA VAL A 711 -25.01 -4.94 -3.63
C VAL A 711 -24.67 -5.00 -2.15
N GLY A 712 -23.58 -5.69 -1.81
CA GLY A 712 -23.11 -5.84 -0.44
C GLY A 712 -21.72 -6.49 -0.39
N ASP A 713 -21.14 -6.55 0.80
CA ASP A 713 -19.78 -7.04 1.04
C ASP A 713 -19.74 -8.01 2.23
N LEU A 714 -19.28 -9.23 1.99
CA LEU A 714 -19.08 -10.25 3.04
C LEU A 714 -18.11 -9.80 4.13
N ALA A 715 -17.18 -8.89 3.82
CA ALA A 715 -16.21 -8.39 4.79
C ALA A 715 -16.76 -7.31 5.73
N GLN A 716 -18.02 -6.91 5.57
CA GLN A 716 -18.64 -5.83 6.34
C GLN A 716 -19.74 -6.38 7.26
N PRO A 717 -20.00 -5.72 8.41
CA PRO A 717 -21.16 -6.03 9.25
C PRO A 717 -22.45 -6.02 8.43
N LYS A 718 -23.39 -6.91 8.75
CA LYS A 718 -24.68 -7.03 8.04
C LYS A 718 -24.51 -7.17 6.53
N LEU A 719 -23.43 -7.81 6.09
CA LEU A 719 -23.10 -8.04 4.68
C LEU A 719 -22.94 -6.72 3.89
N GLY A 720 -22.59 -5.61 4.56
CA GLY A 720 -22.48 -4.28 3.95
C GLY A 720 -23.82 -3.64 3.60
N LEU A 721 -24.93 -4.18 4.12
CA LEU A 721 -26.27 -3.65 3.93
C LEU A 721 -26.65 -2.70 5.05
N SER A 722 -27.48 -1.69 4.75
CA SER A 722 -28.15 -0.91 5.79
C SER A 722 -29.09 -1.82 6.59
N GLU A 723 -29.43 -1.41 7.82
CA GLU A 723 -30.33 -2.17 8.70
C GLU A 723 -31.62 -2.59 8.00
N LEU A 724 -32.26 -1.62 7.33
CA LEU A 724 -33.49 -1.84 6.59
C LEU A 724 -33.32 -2.85 5.45
N LYS A 725 -32.22 -2.77 4.69
CA LYS A 725 -31.94 -3.70 3.59
C LYS A 725 -31.62 -5.11 4.12
N PHE A 726 -30.88 -5.21 5.22
CA PHE A 726 -30.60 -6.49 5.86
C PHE A 726 -31.88 -7.15 6.41
N GLN A 727 -32.73 -6.37 7.07
CA GLN A 727 -34.03 -6.83 7.57
C GLN A 727 -34.96 -7.26 6.43
N ASN A 728 -35.02 -6.50 5.35
CA ASN A 728 -35.80 -6.85 4.15
C ASN A 728 -35.29 -8.16 3.52
N LEU A 729 -33.97 -8.31 3.40
CA LEU A 729 -33.36 -9.55 2.93
C LEU A 729 -33.69 -10.71 3.87
N ALA A 730 -33.64 -10.51 5.19
CA ALA A 730 -33.98 -11.52 6.20
C ALA A 730 -35.44 -12.01 6.08
N ASN A 731 -36.37 -11.13 5.70
CA ASN A 731 -37.77 -11.50 5.49
C ASN A 731 -37.97 -12.28 4.18
N GLN A 732 -37.21 -11.96 3.14
CA GLN A 732 -37.38 -12.51 1.80
C GLN A 732 -36.73 -13.87 1.60
N ILE A 733 -35.53 -14.11 2.13
CA ILE A 733 -34.74 -15.31 1.84
C ILE A 733 -35.24 -16.52 2.63
N ASP A 734 -35.40 -17.67 1.97
CA ASP A 734 -35.84 -18.93 2.59
C ASP A 734 -34.68 -19.88 2.91
N VAL A 735 -33.63 -19.87 2.07
CA VAL A 735 -32.45 -20.74 2.21
C VAL A 735 -31.19 -20.01 1.75
N ILE A 736 -30.06 -20.29 2.40
CA ILE A 736 -28.78 -19.64 2.10
C ILE A 736 -27.76 -20.67 1.62
N TYR A 737 -27.15 -20.43 0.45
CA TYR A 737 -25.95 -21.11 -0.04
C TYR A 737 -24.74 -20.19 0.18
N HIS A 738 -23.99 -20.46 1.24
CA HIS A 738 -22.82 -19.68 1.61
C HIS A 738 -21.55 -20.25 0.97
N ASN A 739 -21.27 -19.83 -0.27
CA ASN A 739 -20.07 -20.18 -1.03
C ASN A 739 -19.00 -19.08 -1.03
N GLY A 740 -19.39 -17.81 -0.85
CA GLY A 740 -18.47 -16.69 -0.94
C GLY A 740 -17.40 -16.73 0.14
N ALA A 741 -16.14 -16.63 -0.27
CA ALA A 741 -14.97 -16.55 0.60
C ALA A 741 -13.83 -15.84 -0.15
N ARG A 742 -12.91 -15.24 0.59
CA ARG A 742 -11.60 -14.81 0.09
C ARG A 742 -10.66 -16.01 0.12
N VAL A 743 -10.28 -16.49 -1.06
CA VAL A 743 -9.40 -17.66 -1.24
C VAL A 743 -8.01 -17.18 -1.63
N ASN A 744 -7.11 -17.06 -0.65
CA ASN A 744 -5.70 -16.76 -0.88
C ASN A 744 -4.83 -17.59 0.07
N HIS A 745 -4.06 -18.53 -0.48
CA HIS A 745 -3.21 -19.45 0.29
C HIS A 745 -1.91 -18.82 0.82
N THR A 746 -1.59 -17.59 0.40
CA THR A 746 -0.38 -16.86 0.81
C THR A 746 -0.66 -15.78 1.86
N GLU A 747 -1.93 -15.44 2.08
CA GLU A 747 -2.32 -14.41 3.06
C GLU A 747 -2.44 -14.99 4.48
N PRO A 748 -2.09 -14.20 5.51
CA PRO A 748 -2.29 -14.59 6.91
C PRO A 748 -3.79 -14.60 7.28
N TYR A 749 -4.13 -15.36 8.33
CA TYR A 749 -5.51 -15.48 8.86
C TYR A 749 -6.19 -14.12 9.06
N SER A 750 -5.49 -13.12 9.60
CA SER A 750 -6.03 -11.79 9.89
C SER A 750 -6.59 -11.05 8.68
N ARG A 751 -6.03 -11.26 7.47
CA ARG A 751 -6.52 -10.65 6.22
C ARG A 751 -7.74 -11.38 5.65
N LEU A 752 -7.91 -12.65 6.00
CA LEU A 752 -9.01 -13.50 5.52
C LEU A 752 -10.21 -13.51 6.48
N LYS A 753 -9.97 -13.26 7.78
CA LYS A 753 -10.97 -13.21 8.85
C LYS A 753 -12.21 -12.38 8.50
N PRO A 754 -12.12 -11.13 7.98
CA PRO A 754 -13.31 -10.32 7.73
C PRO A 754 -14.31 -10.99 6.80
N ALA A 755 -13.86 -11.52 5.66
CA ALA A 755 -14.76 -12.14 4.69
C ALA A 755 -15.11 -13.59 5.05
N ASN A 756 -14.16 -14.37 5.59
CA ASN A 756 -14.33 -15.81 5.77
C ASN A 756 -14.92 -16.18 7.12
N VAL A 757 -14.66 -15.40 8.17
CA VAL A 757 -15.11 -15.71 9.54
C VAL A 757 -16.25 -14.77 9.93
N LEU A 758 -16.01 -13.45 9.90
CA LEU A 758 -17.04 -12.47 10.25
C LEU A 758 -18.17 -12.49 9.20
N GLY A 759 -17.86 -12.63 7.91
CA GLY A 759 -18.88 -12.84 6.88
C GLY A 759 -19.76 -14.07 7.14
N THR A 760 -19.18 -15.19 7.56
CA THR A 760 -19.96 -16.38 7.95
C THR A 760 -20.81 -16.14 9.21
N GLN A 761 -20.30 -15.38 10.18
CA GLN A 761 -21.08 -14.95 11.34
C GLN A 761 -22.31 -14.13 10.92
N GLU A 762 -22.15 -13.17 10.00
CA GLU A 762 -23.26 -12.35 9.50
C GLU A 762 -24.25 -13.17 8.66
N ILE A 763 -23.81 -14.25 8.01
CA ILE A 763 -24.71 -15.23 7.40
C ILE A 763 -25.56 -15.96 8.44
N PHE A 764 -24.99 -16.38 9.56
CA PHE A 764 -25.77 -16.98 10.65
C PHE A 764 -26.70 -15.97 11.33
N ARG A 765 -26.29 -14.71 11.42
CA ARG A 765 -27.17 -13.61 11.84
C ARG A 765 -28.36 -13.48 10.91
N LEU A 766 -28.14 -13.44 9.59
CA LEU A 766 -29.21 -13.40 8.60
C LEU A 766 -30.11 -14.64 8.67
N ALA A 767 -29.52 -15.83 8.87
CA ALA A 767 -30.23 -17.09 8.97
C ALA A 767 -31.16 -17.16 10.19
N SER A 768 -30.84 -16.40 11.23
CA SER A 768 -31.61 -16.32 12.48
C SER A 768 -32.57 -15.14 12.52
N GLN A 769 -32.38 -14.13 11.66
CA GLN A 769 -33.19 -12.92 11.68
C GLN A 769 -34.57 -13.15 11.03
N SER A 770 -35.63 -12.71 11.70
CA SER A 770 -37.05 -12.80 11.28
C SER A 770 -37.64 -14.21 11.17
N LYS A 771 -37.03 -15.06 10.35
CA LYS A 771 -37.42 -16.47 10.13
C LYS A 771 -36.18 -17.32 10.01
N LEU A 772 -36.26 -18.57 10.47
CA LEU A 772 -35.16 -19.53 10.41
C LEU A 772 -34.90 -19.95 8.96
N LYS A 773 -33.63 -19.88 8.53
CA LYS A 773 -33.20 -20.24 7.17
C LYS A 773 -32.14 -21.33 7.23
N PRO A 774 -32.30 -22.46 6.53
CA PRO A 774 -31.23 -23.43 6.41
C PRO A 774 -30.02 -22.83 5.69
N VAL A 775 -28.82 -23.21 6.14
CA VAL A 775 -27.55 -22.75 5.58
C VAL A 775 -26.80 -23.93 4.98
N HIS A 776 -26.54 -23.87 3.68
CA HIS A 776 -25.63 -24.74 2.96
C HIS A 776 -24.25 -24.06 2.92
N LEU A 777 -23.36 -24.45 3.83
CA LEU A 777 -22.03 -23.88 3.97
C LEU A 777 -21.01 -24.65 3.12
N ILE A 778 -20.39 -23.98 2.16
CA ILE A 778 -19.31 -24.56 1.36
C ILE A 778 -18.00 -24.35 2.14
N SER A 779 -17.39 -25.46 2.53
CA SER A 779 -16.14 -25.54 3.27
C SER A 779 -15.05 -26.23 2.41
N SER A 780 -13.92 -26.59 3.02
CA SER A 780 -12.78 -27.20 2.34
C SER A 780 -12.17 -28.30 3.21
N ILE A 781 -11.69 -29.38 2.59
CA ILE A 781 -10.94 -30.42 3.31
C ILE A 781 -9.61 -29.91 3.89
N SER A 782 -9.12 -28.75 3.46
CA SER A 782 -7.88 -28.15 3.97
C SER A 782 -7.93 -27.84 5.47
N ILE A 783 -9.12 -27.76 6.06
CA ILE A 783 -9.30 -27.57 7.51
C ILE A 783 -8.85 -28.77 8.34
N LEU A 784 -8.66 -29.93 7.72
CA LEU A 784 -8.34 -31.20 8.38
C LEU A 784 -6.82 -31.43 8.53
N ALA A 785 -5.98 -30.54 7.98
CA ALA A 785 -4.52 -30.68 7.96
C ALA A 785 -3.84 -30.13 9.24
N GLY A 786 -4.26 -30.57 10.43
CA GLY A 786 -3.68 -30.17 11.72
C GLY A 786 -2.57 -31.10 12.24
N ASN A 787 -1.75 -30.59 13.19
CA ASN A 787 -0.43 -31.13 13.53
C ASN A 787 -0.41 -32.21 14.65
N LYS A 788 -1.41 -33.11 14.70
CA LYS A 788 -1.45 -34.21 15.70
C LYS A 788 -1.43 -35.58 14.99
N ASN A 789 -0.35 -36.34 15.22
CA ASN A 789 -0.11 -37.76 14.87
C ASN A 789 -0.83 -38.28 13.60
N SER A 790 -0.09 -38.35 12.51
CA SER A 790 -0.55 -38.56 11.14
C SER A 790 -0.92 -40.01 10.74
N ASN A 791 -1.55 -40.76 11.65
CA ASN A 791 -2.03 -42.13 11.42
C ASN A 791 -3.57 -42.28 11.45
N PHE A 792 -4.34 -41.19 11.35
CA PHE A 792 -5.81 -41.24 11.48
C PHE A 792 -6.56 -41.15 10.15
N GLN A 793 -7.63 -41.93 10.05
CA GLN A 793 -8.69 -41.77 9.05
C GLN A 793 -9.69 -40.73 9.58
N VAL A 794 -10.02 -39.70 8.79
CA VAL A 794 -10.98 -38.65 9.16
C VAL A 794 -12.32 -38.93 8.48
N THR A 795 -13.34 -39.20 9.29
CA THR A 795 -14.70 -39.44 8.81
C THR A 795 -15.53 -38.17 8.80
N GLU A 796 -16.70 -38.23 8.15
CA GLU A 796 -17.66 -37.13 8.08
C GLU A 796 -18.30 -36.80 9.44
N ASP A 797 -18.19 -37.69 10.43
CA ASP A 797 -18.70 -37.44 11.80
C ASP A 797 -17.61 -36.96 12.76
N ALA A 798 -16.37 -36.83 12.27
CA ALA A 798 -15.24 -36.58 13.14
C ALA A 798 -15.29 -35.17 13.74
N ASN A 799 -14.95 -35.06 15.02
CA ASN A 799 -14.91 -33.79 15.71
C ASN A 799 -13.67 -32.99 15.27
N LEU A 800 -13.88 -31.74 14.82
CA LEU A 800 -12.78 -30.89 14.36
C LEU A 800 -11.73 -30.61 15.45
N ASP A 801 -12.12 -30.66 16.73
CA ASP A 801 -11.21 -30.44 17.85
C ASP A 801 -10.15 -31.54 18.00
N ASP A 802 -10.43 -32.74 17.47
CA ASP A 802 -9.52 -33.90 17.54
C ASP A 802 -8.30 -33.73 16.63
N TYR A 803 -8.40 -32.89 15.59
CA TYR A 803 -7.35 -32.73 14.57
C TYR A 803 -6.47 -31.50 14.79
N GLY A 804 -6.82 -30.63 15.74
CA GLY A 804 -6.12 -29.37 16.00
C GLY A 804 -6.31 -28.32 14.90
N ILE A 805 -5.70 -27.16 15.10
CA ILE A 805 -5.82 -26.03 14.17
C ILE A 805 -4.96 -26.29 12.93
N PRO A 806 -5.50 -26.11 11.71
CA PRO A 806 -4.73 -26.32 10.48
C PRO A 806 -3.66 -25.26 10.28
N ILE A 807 -2.67 -25.57 9.44
CA ILE A 807 -1.57 -24.66 9.11
C ILE A 807 -1.93 -23.80 7.89
N GLY A 808 -1.69 -22.50 7.98
CA GLY A 808 -1.89 -21.52 6.89
C GLY A 808 -3.17 -20.71 7.03
N GLY A 809 -3.12 -19.45 6.58
CA GLY A 809 -4.21 -18.48 6.83
C GLY A 809 -5.56 -18.88 6.25
N TYR A 810 -5.58 -19.40 5.01
CA TYR A 810 -6.84 -19.84 4.38
C TYR A 810 -7.46 -21.06 5.09
N PRO A 811 -6.73 -22.18 5.30
CA PRO A 811 -7.22 -23.29 6.11
C PRO A 811 -7.72 -22.86 7.50
N GLN A 812 -6.96 -22.01 8.19
CA GLN A 812 -7.35 -21.45 9.50
C GLN A 812 -8.66 -20.68 9.44
N SER A 813 -8.84 -19.83 8.43
CA SER A 813 -10.07 -19.04 8.28
C SER A 813 -11.30 -19.90 7.99
N LYS A 814 -11.16 -20.97 7.19
CA LYS A 814 -12.25 -21.91 6.91
C LYS A 814 -12.56 -22.80 8.12
N TRP A 815 -11.53 -23.20 8.86
CA TRP A 815 -11.68 -23.94 10.11
C TRP A 815 -12.44 -23.11 11.15
N ALA A 816 -12.08 -21.84 11.32
CA ALA A 816 -12.80 -20.94 12.23
C ALA A 816 -14.26 -20.75 11.81
N ALA A 817 -14.53 -20.52 10.52
CA ALA A 817 -15.89 -20.42 9.99
C ALA A 817 -16.74 -21.69 10.24
N GLU A 818 -16.12 -22.87 10.15
CA GLU A 818 -16.81 -24.13 10.42
C GLU A 818 -17.06 -24.36 11.92
N LYS A 819 -16.17 -23.87 12.80
CA LYS A 819 -16.42 -23.84 14.25
C LYS A 819 -17.62 -22.96 14.61
N LEU A 820 -17.78 -21.81 13.93
CA LEU A 820 -18.99 -20.99 14.04
C LEU A 820 -20.23 -21.77 13.60
N ALA A 821 -20.13 -22.54 12.52
CA ALA A 821 -21.22 -23.37 12.01
C ALA A 821 -21.63 -24.48 12.99
N ILE A 822 -20.67 -25.14 13.64
CA ILE A 822 -20.94 -26.14 14.68
C ILE A 822 -21.71 -25.50 15.84
N THR A 823 -21.33 -24.28 16.24
CA THR A 823 -22.04 -23.53 17.29
C THR A 823 -23.44 -23.11 16.84
N ALA A 824 -23.60 -22.68 15.58
CA ALA A 824 -24.88 -22.37 14.97
C ALA A 824 -25.84 -23.58 14.98
N VAL A 825 -25.35 -24.77 14.63
CA VAL A 825 -26.10 -26.04 14.72
C VAL A 825 -26.55 -26.32 16.15
N LYS A 826 -25.64 -26.19 17.13
CA LYS A 826 -25.98 -26.37 18.56
C LYS A 826 -27.06 -25.40 19.04
N ARG A 827 -27.12 -24.20 18.47
CA ARG A 827 -28.16 -23.20 18.76
C ARG A 827 -29.48 -23.44 18.03
N GLY A 828 -29.53 -24.37 17.08
CA GLY A 828 -30.76 -24.75 16.36
C GLY A 828 -30.85 -24.21 14.92
N ILE A 829 -29.79 -23.62 14.37
CA ILE A 829 -29.74 -23.24 12.96
C ILE A 829 -29.47 -24.49 12.11
N PRO A 830 -30.31 -24.85 11.12
CA PRO A 830 -30.07 -26.00 10.26
C PRO A 830 -28.88 -25.71 9.33
N VAL A 831 -27.76 -26.39 9.51
CA VAL A 831 -26.57 -26.22 8.65
C VAL A 831 -26.15 -27.54 8.03
N LYS A 832 -25.89 -27.52 6.72
CA LYS A 832 -25.16 -28.58 6.02
C LYS A 832 -23.82 -28.05 5.54
N ILE A 833 -22.75 -28.78 5.82
CA ILE A 833 -21.37 -28.40 5.53
C ILE A 833 -20.83 -29.29 4.41
N TYR A 834 -20.35 -28.69 3.34
CA TYR A 834 -19.77 -29.38 2.19
C TYR A 834 -18.27 -29.12 2.14
N ARG A 835 -17.45 -30.07 2.62
CA ARG A 835 -15.98 -29.95 2.58
C ARG A 835 -15.50 -30.41 1.20
N LEU A 836 -15.07 -29.45 0.39
CA LEU A 836 -14.64 -29.70 -0.98
C LEU A 836 -13.15 -30.07 -1.06
N GLY A 837 -12.84 -31.05 -1.92
CA GLY A 837 -11.49 -31.35 -2.40
C GLY A 837 -10.98 -30.36 -3.45
N ALA A 838 -9.93 -30.72 -4.18
CA ALA A 838 -9.37 -29.89 -5.25
C ALA A 838 -10.31 -29.80 -6.46
N VAL A 839 -11.10 -28.72 -6.52
CA VAL A 839 -12.08 -28.51 -7.59
C VAL A 839 -11.39 -28.11 -8.90
N SER A 840 -11.56 -28.92 -9.94
CA SER A 840 -10.99 -28.73 -11.28
C SER A 840 -12.02 -28.13 -12.26
N GLY A 841 -11.63 -28.04 -13.54
CA GLY A 841 -12.46 -27.50 -14.62
C GLY A 841 -13.76 -28.26 -14.87
N ASP A 842 -14.67 -27.64 -15.62
CA ASP A 842 -15.93 -28.24 -16.06
C ASP A 842 -15.67 -29.46 -16.96
N SER A 843 -16.29 -30.60 -16.64
CA SER A 843 -16.00 -31.87 -17.32
C SER A 843 -16.44 -31.91 -18.80
N GLN A 844 -17.30 -30.98 -19.21
CA GLN A 844 -17.89 -30.94 -20.56
C GLN A 844 -17.18 -29.91 -21.46
N THR A 845 -17.02 -28.68 -20.97
CA THR A 845 -16.46 -27.54 -21.73
C THR A 845 -14.96 -27.37 -21.55
N GLY A 846 -14.42 -27.93 -20.47
CA GLY A 846 -13.03 -27.75 -20.04
C GLY A 846 -12.70 -26.36 -19.49
N VAL A 847 -13.70 -25.48 -19.35
CA VAL A 847 -13.56 -24.19 -18.70
C VAL A 847 -13.00 -24.36 -17.29
N PHE A 848 -12.00 -23.57 -16.95
CA PHE A 848 -11.19 -23.77 -15.76
C PHE A 848 -10.88 -22.44 -15.08
N ASN A 849 -10.80 -22.42 -13.74
CA ASN A 849 -10.19 -21.31 -13.01
C ASN A 849 -8.70 -21.18 -13.33
N GLN A 850 -8.29 -20.07 -13.93
CA GLN A 850 -6.90 -19.83 -14.34
C GLN A 850 -5.90 -19.74 -13.18
N ASN A 851 -6.40 -19.47 -11.97
CA ASN A 851 -5.57 -19.42 -10.76
C ASN A 851 -5.34 -20.79 -10.12
N ASP A 852 -6.02 -21.84 -10.60
CA ASP A 852 -5.97 -23.19 -10.05
C ASP A 852 -4.60 -23.87 -10.23
N PHE A 853 -4.27 -24.76 -9.30
CA PHE A 853 -3.03 -25.54 -9.31
C PHE A 853 -2.92 -26.43 -10.55
N LEU A 854 -3.96 -27.24 -10.85
CA LEU A 854 -3.94 -28.16 -11.99
C LEU A 854 -3.89 -27.38 -13.30
N TYR A 855 -4.64 -26.28 -13.42
CA TYR A 855 -4.60 -25.41 -14.60
C TYR A 855 -3.18 -24.92 -14.92
N LYS A 856 -2.51 -24.34 -13.91
CA LYS A 856 -1.14 -23.83 -14.04
C LYS A 856 -0.13 -24.94 -14.27
N LEU A 857 -0.35 -26.11 -13.66
CA LEU A 857 0.49 -27.29 -13.83
C LEU A 857 0.43 -27.83 -15.27
N LEU A 858 -0.76 -27.95 -15.86
CA LEU A 858 -0.94 -28.39 -17.25
C LEU A 858 -0.21 -27.47 -18.23
N LEU A 859 -0.40 -26.15 -18.09
CA LEU A 859 0.30 -25.16 -18.93
C LEU A 859 1.81 -25.18 -18.68
N GLY A 860 2.23 -25.33 -17.43
CA GLY A 860 3.63 -25.40 -17.04
C GLY A 860 4.36 -26.59 -17.66
N TYR A 861 3.74 -27.78 -17.70
CA TYR A 861 4.35 -28.93 -18.37
C TYR A 861 4.61 -28.67 -19.86
N VAL A 862 3.67 -28.00 -20.54
CA VAL A 862 3.82 -27.64 -21.95
C VAL A 862 4.90 -26.57 -22.12
N GLN A 863 4.86 -25.50 -21.32
CA GLN A 863 5.82 -24.39 -21.42
C GLN A 863 7.27 -24.81 -21.11
N LEU A 864 7.45 -25.71 -20.16
CA LEU A 864 8.76 -26.28 -19.83
C LEU A 864 9.26 -27.30 -20.86
N GLY A 865 8.35 -27.91 -21.61
CA GLY A 865 8.66 -29.07 -22.44
C GLY A 865 9.05 -30.31 -21.65
N SER A 866 8.73 -30.37 -20.34
CA SER A 866 9.10 -31.49 -19.46
C SER A 866 8.10 -31.75 -18.33
N ILE A 867 8.05 -33.02 -17.90
CA ILE A 867 7.25 -33.52 -16.77
C ILE A 867 8.11 -34.44 -15.89
N PRO A 868 7.89 -34.52 -14.56
CA PRO A 868 8.57 -35.48 -13.72
C PRO A 868 8.32 -36.92 -14.17
N ASP A 869 9.37 -37.75 -14.16
CA ASP A 869 9.33 -39.19 -14.38
C ASP A 869 8.64 -39.95 -13.24
N THR A 870 8.66 -39.37 -12.04
CA THR A 870 8.01 -39.90 -10.85
C THR A 870 6.53 -39.48 -10.86
N PRO A 871 5.57 -40.44 -10.85
CA PRO A 871 4.16 -40.13 -10.94
C PRO A 871 3.69 -39.25 -9.77
N MET A 872 3.32 -38.00 -10.07
CA MET A 872 2.83 -37.06 -9.06
C MET A 872 1.33 -37.25 -8.88
N PRO A 873 0.82 -37.41 -7.64
CA PRO A 873 -0.62 -37.48 -7.40
C PRO A 873 -1.33 -36.21 -7.87
N LEU A 874 -2.41 -36.37 -8.62
CA LEU A 874 -3.32 -35.32 -9.07
C LEU A 874 -4.68 -35.52 -8.41
N GLU A 875 -5.14 -34.49 -7.70
CA GLU A 875 -6.48 -34.44 -7.15
C GLU A 875 -7.36 -33.66 -8.14
N ILE A 876 -8.33 -34.35 -8.75
CA ILE A 876 -9.16 -33.81 -9.83
C ILE A 876 -10.62 -34.05 -9.47
N LEU A 877 -11.39 -32.96 -9.33
CA LEU A 877 -12.79 -33.00 -8.97
C LEU A 877 -13.57 -31.97 -9.80
N PRO A 878 -14.22 -32.37 -10.91
CA PRO A 878 -14.87 -31.44 -11.83
C PRO A 878 -15.94 -30.57 -11.16
N VAL A 879 -15.91 -29.26 -11.44
CA VAL A 879 -16.80 -28.27 -10.81
C VAL A 879 -18.29 -28.56 -11.05
N ASP A 880 -18.66 -29.09 -12.22
CA ASP A 880 -20.03 -29.45 -12.56
C ASP A 880 -20.56 -30.62 -11.72
N TYR A 881 -19.72 -31.61 -11.44
CA TYR A 881 -20.05 -32.67 -10.48
C TYR A 881 -20.21 -32.11 -9.08
N VAL A 882 -19.29 -31.25 -8.63
CA VAL A 882 -19.33 -30.64 -7.28
C VAL A 882 -20.61 -29.86 -7.06
N CYS A 883 -20.96 -28.96 -7.98
CA CYS A 883 -22.16 -28.13 -7.87
C CYS A 883 -23.43 -28.98 -7.89
N ARG A 884 -23.49 -30.02 -8.74
CA ARG A 884 -24.61 -30.97 -8.76
C ARG A 884 -24.72 -31.76 -7.46
N ALA A 885 -23.60 -32.23 -6.92
CA ALA A 885 -23.56 -32.94 -5.64
C ALA A 885 -24.09 -32.05 -4.50
N ILE A 886 -23.65 -30.78 -4.42
CA ILE A 886 -24.13 -29.83 -3.40
C ILE A 886 -25.66 -29.65 -3.51
N VAL A 887 -26.19 -29.47 -4.72
CA VAL A 887 -27.63 -29.23 -4.95
C VAL A 887 -28.48 -30.49 -4.69
N GLU A 888 -27.98 -31.70 -4.94
CA GLU A 888 -28.71 -32.93 -4.60
C GLU A 888 -28.64 -33.23 -3.10
N LEU A 889 -27.47 -33.05 -2.48
CA LEU A 889 -27.30 -33.20 -1.03
C LEU A 889 -28.01 -32.10 -0.23
N SER A 890 -28.31 -30.94 -0.81
CA SER A 890 -29.10 -29.92 -0.13
C SER A 890 -30.53 -30.38 0.13
N LYS A 891 -31.10 -31.20 -0.77
CA LYS A 891 -32.48 -31.69 -0.74
C LYS A 891 -32.74 -32.85 0.23
N ILE A 892 -31.70 -33.60 0.62
CA ILE A 892 -31.91 -34.78 1.48
C ILE A 892 -32.39 -34.37 2.88
N THR A 893 -33.32 -35.12 3.48
CA THR A 893 -33.88 -34.82 4.81
C THR A 893 -33.16 -35.56 5.94
N SER A 894 -32.06 -36.25 5.64
CA SER A 894 -31.27 -37.02 6.63
C SER A 894 -30.62 -36.12 7.69
N ASN A 895 -30.33 -36.71 8.86
CA ASN A 895 -29.55 -36.06 9.93
C ASN A 895 -28.06 -35.86 9.59
N GLN A 896 -27.57 -36.32 8.44
CA GLN A 896 -26.19 -36.08 8.02
C GLN A 896 -25.97 -34.59 7.73
N GLN A 897 -25.05 -33.97 8.46
CA GLN A 897 -24.75 -32.53 8.37
C GLN A 897 -23.49 -32.23 7.57
N ILE A 898 -22.48 -33.10 7.63
CA ILE A 898 -21.17 -32.86 7.01
C ILE A 898 -20.97 -33.84 5.86
N PHE A 899 -20.49 -33.34 4.73
CA PHE A 899 -20.25 -34.11 3.51
C PHE A 899 -18.82 -33.86 2.99
N HIS A 900 -18.08 -34.92 2.71
CA HIS A 900 -16.77 -34.86 2.07
C HIS A 900 -16.93 -35.08 0.56
N ILE A 901 -16.93 -34.00 -0.22
CA ILE A 901 -17.00 -34.08 -1.68
C ILE A 901 -15.56 -34.07 -2.21
N ILE A 902 -14.98 -35.27 -2.29
CA ILE A 902 -13.62 -35.54 -2.72
C ILE A 902 -13.60 -36.67 -3.75
N GLN A 903 -12.51 -36.79 -4.50
CA GLN A 903 -12.29 -37.91 -5.40
C GLN A 903 -11.49 -39.02 -4.69
N PRO A 904 -12.07 -40.23 -4.49
CA PRO A 904 -11.39 -41.31 -3.77
C PRO A 904 -10.35 -42.05 -4.62
N GLN A 905 -10.43 -41.96 -5.96
CA GLN A 905 -9.48 -42.62 -6.86
C GLN A 905 -8.23 -41.77 -7.07
N ALA A 906 -7.06 -42.35 -6.81
CA ALA A 906 -5.79 -41.70 -7.09
C ALA A 906 -5.54 -41.61 -8.60
N THR A 907 -5.32 -40.40 -9.11
CA THR A 907 -4.82 -40.15 -10.47
C THR A 907 -3.39 -39.61 -10.36
N THR A 908 -2.55 -39.86 -11.36
CA THR A 908 -1.17 -39.37 -11.40
C THR A 908 -0.92 -38.51 -12.63
N SER A 909 0.18 -37.77 -12.62
CA SER A 909 0.64 -36.94 -13.74
C SER A 909 0.91 -37.71 -15.04
N ASP A 910 1.02 -39.04 -15.01
CA ASP A 910 1.20 -39.86 -16.21
C ASP A 910 0.04 -39.74 -17.20
N ILE A 911 -1.19 -39.60 -16.70
CA ILE A 911 -2.37 -39.45 -17.57
C ILE A 911 -2.26 -38.18 -18.42
N VAL A 912 -1.64 -37.12 -17.88
CA VAL A 912 -1.41 -35.86 -18.59
C VAL A 912 -0.33 -36.06 -19.66
N PHE A 913 0.76 -36.76 -19.34
CA PHE A 913 1.82 -37.06 -20.29
C PHE A 913 1.30 -37.85 -21.51
N GLU A 914 0.55 -38.93 -21.26
CA GLU A 914 -0.02 -39.74 -22.34
C GLU A 914 -1.01 -38.94 -23.20
N GLN A 915 -1.82 -38.06 -22.60
CA GLN A 915 -2.72 -37.21 -23.36
C GLN A 915 -2.00 -36.14 -24.18
N LEU A 916 -0.99 -35.45 -23.62
CA LEU A 916 -0.18 -34.48 -24.35
C LEU A 916 0.45 -35.12 -25.59
N LYS A 917 0.99 -36.34 -25.44
CA LYS A 917 1.53 -37.13 -26.55
C LYS A 917 0.46 -37.45 -27.60
N LYS A 918 -0.74 -37.89 -27.20
CA LYS A 918 -1.85 -38.20 -28.12
C LYS A 918 -2.34 -36.98 -28.91
N VAL A 919 -2.33 -35.78 -28.31
CA VAL A 919 -2.70 -34.54 -29.02
C VAL A 919 -1.56 -33.96 -29.87
N GLY A 920 -0.39 -34.61 -29.88
CA GLY A 920 0.76 -34.26 -30.70
C GLY A 920 1.72 -33.25 -30.05
N ILE A 921 1.68 -33.08 -28.73
CA ILE A 921 2.60 -32.21 -27.98
C ILE A 921 3.68 -33.08 -27.36
N GLU A 922 4.91 -32.96 -27.86
CA GLU A 922 6.05 -33.71 -27.34
C GLU A 922 6.67 -32.99 -26.14
N ILE A 923 6.68 -33.66 -24.98
CA ILE A 923 7.37 -33.22 -23.76
C ILE A 923 8.27 -34.35 -23.23
N LYS A 924 9.32 -34.03 -22.49
CA LYS A 924 10.29 -35.01 -21.96
C LYS A 924 9.95 -35.42 -20.53
N LYS A 925 10.07 -36.72 -20.20
CA LYS A 925 10.14 -37.16 -18.79
C LYS A 925 11.54 -36.87 -18.25
N THR A 926 11.64 -36.18 -17.11
CA THR A 926 12.90 -35.86 -16.42
C THR A 926 12.79 -36.19 -14.93
N SER A 927 13.92 -36.39 -14.23
CA SER A 927 13.85 -36.63 -12.78
C SER A 927 13.17 -35.47 -12.07
N TYR A 928 12.41 -35.74 -10.99
CA TYR A 928 11.75 -34.69 -10.21
C TYR A 928 12.70 -33.57 -9.80
N HIS A 929 13.94 -33.91 -9.40
CA HIS A 929 14.97 -32.94 -9.05
C HIS A 929 15.37 -32.04 -10.24
N GLN A 930 15.60 -32.63 -11.42
CA GLN A 930 15.92 -31.87 -12.63
C GLN A 930 14.74 -30.97 -13.05
N TRP A 931 13.53 -31.50 -13.06
CA TRP A 931 12.32 -30.75 -13.38
C TRP A 931 12.11 -29.57 -12.42
N ARG A 932 12.25 -29.80 -11.11
CA ARG A 932 12.13 -28.75 -10.08
C ARG A 932 13.23 -27.70 -10.21
N ASN A 933 14.46 -28.10 -10.55
CA ASN A 933 15.56 -27.15 -10.78
C ASN A 933 15.35 -26.33 -12.05
N GLN A 934 14.82 -26.92 -13.13
CA GLN A 934 14.41 -26.18 -14.33
C GLN A 934 13.38 -25.10 -13.99
N ILE A 935 12.37 -25.43 -13.16
CA ILE A 935 11.40 -24.46 -12.67
C ILE A 935 12.06 -23.36 -11.85
N LEU A 936 12.94 -23.70 -10.91
CA LEU A 936 13.62 -22.70 -10.08
C LEU A 936 14.49 -21.75 -10.90
N GLN A 937 15.19 -22.25 -11.92
CA GLN A 937 16.01 -21.44 -12.83
C GLN A 937 15.15 -20.53 -13.70
N ILE A 938 14.04 -21.04 -14.24
CA ILE A 938 13.10 -20.24 -15.03
C ILE A 938 12.40 -19.20 -14.14
N ALA A 939 12.04 -19.56 -12.92
CA ALA A 939 11.46 -18.65 -11.94
C ALA A 939 12.40 -17.50 -11.53
N GLN A 940 13.71 -17.77 -11.45
CA GLN A 940 14.72 -16.75 -11.17
C GLN A 940 14.89 -15.75 -12.33
N ASN A 941 14.77 -16.23 -13.58
CA ASN A 941 15.04 -15.42 -14.78
C ASN A 941 13.77 -14.93 -15.50
N SER A 942 12.60 -15.41 -15.10
CA SER A 942 11.30 -15.15 -15.73
C SER A 942 10.19 -15.26 -14.68
N PRO A 943 10.07 -14.25 -13.77
CA PRO A 943 9.10 -14.26 -12.68
C PRO A 943 7.63 -14.31 -13.14
N GLU A 944 7.37 -14.05 -14.42
CA GLU A 944 6.05 -14.17 -15.07
C GLU A 944 5.67 -15.61 -15.46
N HIS A 945 6.56 -16.60 -15.27
CA HIS A 945 6.28 -17.99 -15.64
C HIS A 945 5.11 -18.57 -14.83
N ILE A 946 4.23 -19.32 -15.48
CA ILE A 946 2.95 -19.76 -14.88
C ILE A 946 3.11 -20.68 -13.66
N LEU A 947 4.24 -21.37 -13.56
CA LEU A 947 4.60 -22.23 -12.42
C LEU A 947 5.25 -21.48 -11.26
N TYR A 948 5.64 -20.20 -11.42
CA TYR A 948 6.28 -19.43 -10.35
C TYR A 948 5.46 -19.43 -9.04
N PRO A 949 4.14 -19.18 -9.07
CA PRO A 949 3.32 -19.20 -7.85
C PRO A 949 3.18 -20.60 -7.22
N LEU A 950 3.54 -21.67 -7.93
CA LEU A 950 3.40 -23.05 -7.47
C LEU A 950 4.67 -23.59 -6.78
N ILE A 951 5.82 -22.91 -6.90
CA ILE A 951 7.09 -23.36 -6.33
C ILE A 951 7.03 -23.70 -4.83
N PRO A 952 6.38 -22.88 -3.98
CA PRO A 952 6.28 -23.19 -2.55
C PRO A 952 5.47 -24.47 -2.27
N LEU A 953 4.59 -24.86 -3.19
CA LEU A 953 3.73 -26.04 -3.10
C LEU A 953 4.41 -27.31 -3.65
N LEU A 954 5.57 -27.17 -4.32
CA LEU A 954 6.35 -28.28 -4.85
C LEU A 954 7.38 -28.74 -3.80
N PRO A 955 7.22 -29.95 -3.22
CA PRO A 955 8.06 -30.40 -2.11
C PRO A 955 9.56 -30.44 -2.46
N ARG A 956 10.41 -30.02 -1.53
CA ARG A 956 11.86 -30.30 -1.60
C ARG A 956 12.05 -31.79 -1.29
N GLN A 957 12.55 -32.58 -2.24
CA GLN A 957 12.97 -33.95 -1.94
C GLN A 957 14.04 -33.89 -0.84
N ARG A 958 13.77 -34.52 0.31
CA ARG A 958 14.77 -34.72 1.38
C ARG A 958 15.80 -35.73 0.87
N THR A 959 17.08 -35.41 0.99
CA THR A 959 18.24 -36.20 0.51
C THR A 959 18.56 -37.42 1.37
N THR A 960 17.57 -38.08 1.98
CA THR A 960 17.79 -39.24 2.85
C THR A 960 16.91 -40.40 2.42
N ASN A 961 17.54 -41.59 2.29
CA ASN A 961 16.94 -42.92 2.05
C ASN A 961 15.99 -43.38 3.18
N GLN A 962 15.10 -42.52 3.64
CA GLN A 962 13.91 -42.94 4.37
C GLN A 962 12.81 -43.06 3.33
N THR A 963 12.31 -44.28 3.13
CA THR A 963 11.00 -44.53 2.53
C THR A 963 10.06 -43.45 3.08
N PRO A 964 9.31 -42.72 2.23
CA PRO A 964 8.37 -41.73 2.74
C PRO A 964 7.43 -42.48 3.68
N THR A 965 7.54 -42.25 4.99
CA THR A 965 6.47 -42.62 5.92
C THR A 965 5.27 -41.87 5.40
N ASN A 966 4.40 -42.63 4.74
CA ASN A 966 3.24 -42.20 3.99
C ASN A 966 2.15 -41.78 4.98
N ASN A 967 2.47 -40.81 5.81
CA ASN A 967 1.63 -40.29 6.87
C ASN A 967 0.71 -39.21 6.26
N LYS A 968 0.01 -39.59 5.18
CA LYS A 968 -1.02 -38.78 4.53
C LYS A 968 -2.32 -39.07 5.27
N LEU A 969 -2.92 -38.04 5.86
CA LEU A 969 -4.24 -38.10 6.47
C LEU A 969 -5.23 -38.72 5.46
N GLN A 970 -5.87 -39.84 5.81
CA GLN A 970 -6.86 -40.47 4.93
C GLN A 970 -8.23 -39.86 5.21
N ILE A 971 -8.79 -39.16 4.22
CA ILE A 971 -10.13 -38.56 4.35
C ILE A 971 -11.15 -39.56 3.82
N ASP A 972 -12.04 -40.01 4.69
CA ASP A 972 -13.15 -40.91 4.35
C ASP A 972 -14.35 -40.12 3.85
N ASN A 973 -14.98 -40.58 2.78
CA ASN A 973 -16.18 -39.97 2.21
C ASN A 973 -17.30 -41.00 1.97
N ARG A 974 -17.30 -42.13 2.69
CA ARG A 974 -18.20 -43.26 2.40
C ARG A 974 -19.67 -42.87 2.56
N LYS A 975 -20.05 -41.99 3.49
CA LYS A 975 -21.45 -41.59 3.66
C LYS A 975 -21.90 -40.69 2.51
N THR A 976 -21.11 -39.66 2.20
CA THR A 976 -21.36 -38.81 1.02
C THR A 976 -21.47 -39.65 -0.24
N GLN A 977 -20.54 -40.59 -0.44
CA GLN A 977 -20.52 -41.42 -1.64
C GLN A 977 -21.72 -42.39 -1.69
N THR A 978 -22.11 -42.98 -0.56
CA THR A 978 -23.30 -43.86 -0.49
C THR A 978 -24.57 -43.11 -0.93
N ILE A 979 -24.72 -41.86 -0.47
CA ILE A 979 -25.85 -41.01 -0.83
C ILE A 979 -25.75 -40.59 -2.31
N LEU A 980 -24.61 -40.04 -2.73
CA LEU A 980 -24.44 -39.53 -4.09
C LEU A 980 -24.55 -40.61 -5.16
N ASN A 981 -24.08 -41.84 -4.91
CA ASN A 981 -24.18 -42.94 -5.87
C ASN A 981 -25.64 -43.30 -6.23
N GLN A 982 -26.60 -42.93 -5.38
CA GLN A 982 -28.04 -43.11 -5.65
C GLN A 982 -28.65 -41.93 -6.40
N LEU A 983 -27.97 -40.77 -6.43
CA LEU A 983 -28.51 -39.50 -6.94
C LEU A 983 -27.85 -39.10 -8.27
N ILE A 984 -26.53 -39.23 -8.37
CA ILE A 984 -25.74 -38.81 -9.54
C ILE A 984 -24.56 -39.77 -9.78
N PRO A 985 -24.16 -40.00 -11.05
CA PRO A 985 -23.01 -40.84 -11.35
C PRO A 985 -21.70 -40.18 -10.86
N PRO A 986 -20.71 -40.97 -10.40
CA PRO A 986 -19.41 -40.44 -9.99
C PRO A 986 -18.65 -39.84 -11.18
N PRO A 987 -17.77 -38.85 -10.95
CA PRO A 987 -16.99 -38.26 -12.02
C PRO A 987 -15.98 -39.28 -12.54
N THR A 988 -15.90 -39.43 -13.87
CA THR A 988 -14.91 -40.31 -14.49
C THR A 988 -13.63 -39.52 -14.73
N ILE A 989 -12.57 -39.81 -13.96
CA ILE A 989 -11.27 -39.17 -14.13
C ILE A 989 -10.44 -40.06 -15.07
N ASN A 990 -10.54 -39.76 -16.36
CA ASN A 990 -9.89 -40.54 -17.41
C ASN A 990 -9.20 -39.63 -18.43
N GLU A 991 -8.63 -40.27 -19.44
CA GLU A 991 -7.99 -39.61 -20.57
C GLU A 991 -8.88 -38.58 -21.26
N THR A 992 -10.17 -38.89 -21.43
CA THR A 992 -11.15 -37.99 -22.05
C THR A 992 -11.31 -36.70 -21.28
N LEU A 993 -11.37 -36.74 -19.94
CA LEU A 993 -11.48 -35.54 -19.11
C LEU A 993 -10.25 -34.62 -19.29
N ILE A 994 -9.05 -35.21 -19.28
CA ILE A 994 -7.81 -34.47 -19.49
C ILE A 994 -7.77 -33.90 -20.91
N GLN A 995 -8.21 -34.67 -21.92
CA GLN A 995 -8.35 -34.20 -23.29
C GLN A 995 -9.31 -33.00 -23.38
N THR A 996 -10.43 -33.00 -22.65
CA THR A 996 -11.35 -31.86 -22.59
C THR A 996 -10.64 -30.61 -22.05
N TYR A 997 -9.90 -30.73 -20.94
CA TYR A 997 -9.12 -29.61 -20.39
C TYR A 997 -8.06 -29.09 -21.37
N LEU A 998 -7.28 -29.98 -21.98
CA LEU A 998 -6.27 -29.59 -22.97
C LEU A 998 -6.91 -28.96 -24.22
N SER A 999 -8.06 -29.47 -24.68
CA SER A 999 -8.77 -28.92 -25.84
C SER A 999 -9.25 -27.49 -25.57
N HIS A 1000 -9.75 -27.22 -24.37
CA HIS A 1000 -10.09 -25.86 -23.94
C HIS A 1000 -8.88 -24.93 -23.98
N LEU A 1001 -7.74 -25.36 -23.43
CA LEU A 1001 -6.50 -24.59 -23.43
C LEU A 1001 -5.98 -24.31 -24.86
N ILE A 1002 -6.09 -25.29 -25.76
CA ILE A 1002 -5.73 -25.15 -27.18
C ILE A 1002 -6.67 -24.18 -27.90
N GLN A 1003 -7.99 -24.30 -27.71
CA GLN A 1003 -8.98 -23.40 -28.31
C GLN A 1003 -8.79 -21.94 -27.88
N LYS A 1004 -8.31 -21.72 -26.65
CA LYS A 1004 -7.96 -20.39 -26.12
C LYS A 1004 -6.58 -19.89 -26.56
N ASN A 1005 -5.87 -20.62 -27.42
CA ASN A 1005 -4.50 -20.33 -27.87
C ASN A 1005 -3.47 -20.24 -26.74
N LEU A 1006 -3.71 -20.93 -25.62
CA LEU A 1006 -2.78 -20.99 -24.48
C LEU A 1006 -1.76 -22.12 -24.62
N ILE A 1007 -2.09 -23.13 -25.43
CA ILE A 1007 -1.22 -24.22 -25.85
C ILE A 1007 -1.19 -24.22 -27.38
N GLN A 1008 -0.01 -24.10 -27.98
CA GLN A 1008 0.15 -24.18 -29.43
C GLN A 1008 0.28 -25.64 -29.87
N LYS A 1009 -0.56 -26.07 -30.81
CA LYS A 1009 -0.40 -27.36 -31.49
C LYS A 1009 0.67 -27.21 -32.57
N PRO A 1010 1.61 -28.17 -32.75
CA PRO A 1010 2.51 -28.13 -33.88
C PRO A 1010 1.72 -28.16 -35.20
N PRO A 1011 2.16 -27.43 -36.24
CA PRO A 1011 1.48 -27.40 -37.54
C PRO A 1011 1.34 -28.81 -38.10
N SER A 1012 0.17 -29.13 -38.65
CA SER A 1012 -0.23 -30.46 -39.13
C SER A 1012 0.56 -30.99 -40.34
N ASN A 1013 1.68 -30.36 -40.72
CA ASN A 1013 2.46 -30.64 -41.92
C ASN A 1013 3.82 -31.32 -41.66
N LEU A 1014 3.94 -32.14 -40.61
CA LEU A 1014 5.08 -33.03 -40.42
C LEU A 1014 4.62 -34.47 -40.12
N ARG A 1015 3.92 -35.09 -41.09
CA ARG A 1015 4.03 -36.54 -41.26
C ARG A 1015 5.32 -36.80 -42.03
N ALA A 1016 6.43 -37.01 -41.33
CA ALA A 1016 7.55 -37.73 -41.91
C ALA A 1016 7.06 -39.16 -42.21
N PRO A 1017 7.26 -39.71 -43.42
CA PRO A 1017 6.90 -41.08 -43.71
C PRO A 1017 7.80 -42.01 -42.88
N LEU A 1018 7.17 -42.95 -42.18
CA LEU A 1018 7.83 -44.10 -41.57
C LEU A 1018 8.72 -44.80 -42.59
N ARG A 1019 10.04 -44.77 -42.38
CA ARG A 1019 10.98 -45.86 -42.67
C ARG A 1019 12.14 -45.84 -41.70
#